data_AF-A0A836SDE7-F1
#
_entry.id   AF-A0A836SDE7-F1
#
_cell.length_a   1.000
_cell.length_b   1.000
_cell.length_c   1.000
_cell.angle_alpha   90.00
_cell.angle_beta   90.00
_cell.angle_gamma   90.00
#
_symmetry.space_group_name_H-M   'P 1'
#
loop_
_entity.id
_entity.type
_entity.pdbx_description
1 polymer ?
#
loop_
_entity_poly.entity_id
_entity_poly.type
_entity_poly.pdbx_seq_one_letter_code
_entity_poly.pdbx_strand_id
1 'polypeptide(L)'
;MNNIRRLKLYVGCLLGLMIGLPALSHATTITLGDGSEYEIYLESHEGNTWTYFVREVSGKSLVHWNVGIQSCMDKDAVINSSPKGDETDGSTGFKGMKWDVGDGFTEGTFSVTLDADYPEVTVKAQAKAGKKGNERTGDVMGPDCSAVPLPAAEDMPQPATAITNPDEICNTIYAVHDGGLKDTQIVTIGSEVKKREPDGFHPGLDIEGLDVSTVGEVYASSGDDGDVPGHLYEVYFDTGGVDSVGDICFDYPGETEIDLAPELNPEYVCAKEVSSISFNPVDDSLWGWAEECGLIEINLDAPENSRLVFAYPDDGGVTCLTKEPRRVQKVEDMTWDNKGEVIYYALSSEVWVYNVSTQEVSLVANLGGNVEALEMLPEYDDKLLLNRHNSPTLTVLDLTNGTSYPSPTTVGEFNDIEAIGTCLGDNPIPPLCVMVDTGWIYTKDSINDSTGTSPESRRVKVGNTYFEIYGIAVRVDKETVTVALNSRLPVGGVLYKRTMINWGDIIFDFDGNGTKKYGVRFDATNDSLDDSAAPGLYEVTELKSVSKANSGHTNFSTYDDYVTQRGGEPSLGDMSNLDNDYFGNTDKMPTSIKTGIKVAGDGFEMLDATQLAAKGLDFAGELEIPASAYDPNNPYSNRNKKPVNELGEYTFGFKFNRQDDMTGAFKAFIFTECGNDGILMDNSLPSCL
;
A
#
# COMPACT_ATOMS: atom_id res chain seq x y z
N MET A 1 49.14 15.26 48.35
CA MET A 1 49.70 14.16 47.53
C MET A 1 48.54 13.21 47.27
N ASN A 2 47.93 13.03 46.11
CA ASN A 2 48.21 13.39 44.73
C ASN A 2 46.95 13.95 44.07
N ASN A 3 47.13 14.94 43.20
CA ASN A 3 46.08 15.55 42.38
C ASN A 3 45.83 14.67 41.14
N ILE A 4 44.58 14.26 40.91
CA ILE A 4 44.09 13.90 39.58
C ILE A 4 42.92 14.83 39.27
N ARG A 5 43.18 15.82 38.41
CA ARG A 5 42.16 16.70 37.82
C ARG A 5 41.38 15.89 36.79
N ARG A 6 40.08 15.71 37.00
CA ARG A 6 39.15 15.33 35.93
C ARG A 6 38.88 16.56 35.07
N LEU A 7 39.40 16.54 33.84
CA LEU A 7 39.00 17.45 32.76
C LEU A 7 37.70 16.90 32.18
N LYS A 8 36.58 17.63 32.31
CA LYS A 8 35.36 17.35 31.57
C LYS A 8 35.58 17.82 30.13
N LEU A 9 35.78 16.90 29.19
CA LEU A 9 35.65 17.18 27.77
C LEU A 9 34.15 17.08 27.43
N TYR A 10 33.57 18.19 26.97
CA TYR A 10 32.30 18.16 26.23
C TYR A 10 32.62 17.59 24.85
N VAL A 11 32.25 16.35 24.59
CA VAL A 11 32.12 15.83 23.23
C VAL A 11 30.68 16.10 22.83
N GLY A 12 30.48 17.18 22.08
CA GLY A 12 29.25 17.36 21.30
C GLY A 12 29.26 16.30 20.22
N CYS A 13 28.34 15.35 20.32
CA CYS A 13 28.09 14.35 19.30
C CYS A 13 27.37 15.05 18.15
N LEU A 14 28.14 15.43 17.12
CA LEU A 14 27.61 15.75 15.81
C LEU A 14 27.32 14.38 15.16
N LEU A 15 26.11 13.85 15.37
CA LEU A 15 25.64 12.67 14.65
C LEU A 15 25.32 13.16 13.23
N GLY A 16 26.29 13.00 12.33
CA GLY A 16 26.10 13.21 10.91
C GLY A 16 25.13 12.18 10.38
N LEU A 17 24.10 12.68 9.71
CA LEU A 17 23.18 11.95 8.85
C LEU A 17 24.02 11.24 7.76
N MET A 18 24.31 9.95 7.94
CA MET A 18 24.80 9.08 6.87
C MET A 18 23.55 8.38 6.32
N ILE A 19 22.98 8.98 5.27
CA ILE A 19 21.97 8.35 4.43
C ILE A 19 22.69 7.20 3.72
N GLY A 20 22.17 5.97 3.87
CA GLY A 20 22.65 4.80 3.14
C GLY A 20 22.44 5.04 1.65
N LEU A 21 23.55 5.22 0.93
CA LEU A 21 23.56 5.08 -0.52
C LEU A 21 23.50 3.57 -0.83
N PRO A 22 22.75 3.14 -1.86
CA PRO A 22 22.70 1.75 -2.27
C PRO A 22 24.12 1.25 -2.54
N ALA A 23 24.37 -0.03 -2.25
CA ALA A 23 25.61 -0.69 -2.60
C ALA A 23 25.69 -0.77 -4.13
N LEU A 24 26.28 0.25 -4.75
CA LEU A 24 26.63 0.28 -6.17
C LEU A 24 27.40 -0.99 -6.50
N SER A 25 26.74 -1.93 -7.18
CA SER A 25 27.36 -3.15 -7.64
C SER A 25 28.51 -2.75 -8.58
N HIS A 26 29.73 -3.15 -8.21
CA HIS A 26 30.99 -2.93 -8.94
C HIS A 26 31.74 -1.59 -8.74
N ALA A 27 31.58 -0.91 -7.59
CA ALA A 27 32.54 0.12 -7.19
C ALA A 27 33.91 -0.48 -6.78
N THR A 28 34.99 0.00 -7.42
CA THR A 28 36.37 -0.34 -7.02
C THR A 28 37.02 0.81 -6.27
N THR A 29 37.63 0.52 -5.12
CA THR A 29 38.53 1.44 -4.43
C THR A 29 39.99 1.12 -4.77
N ILE A 30 40.69 2.08 -5.36
CA ILE A 30 42.11 1.98 -5.71
C ILE A 30 42.96 2.67 -4.65
N THR A 31 43.65 1.89 -3.82
CA THR A 31 44.61 2.40 -2.83
C THR A 31 46.02 2.52 -3.43
N LEU A 32 46.57 3.73 -3.46
CA LEU A 32 47.92 4.03 -3.96
C LEU A 32 49.02 3.65 -2.95
N GLY A 33 50.28 3.66 -3.41
CA GLY A 33 51.43 3.30 -2.58
C GLY A 33 51.70 4.24 -1.40
N ASP A 34 51.13 5.45 -1.42
CA ASP A 34 51.18 6.41 -0.32
C ASP A 34 49.92 6.43 0.57
N GLY A 35 48.99 5.50 0.33
CA GLY A 35 47.75 5.37 1.09
C GLY A 35 46.62 6.30 0.64
N SER A 36 46.77 7.02 -0.48
CA SER A 36 45.63 7.74 -1.08
C SER A 36 44.65 6.76 -1.71
N GLU A 37 43.36 7.03 -1.63
CA GLU A 37 42.28 6.14 -2.07
C GLU A 37 41.31 6.87 -2.99
N TYR A 38 40.90 6.19 -4.06
CA TYR A 38 39.96 6.70 -5.06
C TYR A 38 38.94 5.63 -5.39
N GLU A 39 37.69 6.02 -5.50
CA GLU A 39 36.58 5.16 -5.89
C GLU A 39 36.23 5.42 -7.35
N ILE A 40 36.03 4.35 -8.11
CA ILE A 40 35.67 4.38 -9.54
C ILE A 40 34.60 3.31 -9.78
N TYR A 41 33.52 3.67 -10.48
CA TYR A 41 32.49 2.72 -10.92
C TYR A 41 31.86 3.15 -12.25
N LEU A 42 31.22 2.19 -12.92
CA LEU A 42 30.37 2.45 -14.08
C LEU A 42 29.03 3.00 -13.56
N GLU A 43 28.73 4.25 -13.88
CA GLU A 43 27.51 4.96 -13.46
C GLU A 43 26.34 4.65 -14.42
N SER A 44 26.60 4.57 -15.73
CA SER A 44 25.61 4.14 -16.71
C SER A 44 26.24 3.61 -18.00
N HIS A 45 25.49 2.78 -18.72
CA HIS A 45 25.78 2.31 -20.07
C HIS A 45 24.51 2.49 -20.92
N GLU A 46 24.49 3.51 -21.77
CA GLU A 46 23.34 3.85 -22.62
C GLU A 46 23.74 3.74 -24.10
N GLY A 47 23.36 2.63 -24.72
CA GLY A 47 23.77 2.28 -26.07
C GLY A 47 25.29 2.31 -26.20
N ASN A 48 25.84 3.09 -27.14
CA ASN A 48 27.30 3.16 -27.32
C ASN A 48 28.04 4.11 -26.35
N THR A 49 27.41 4.62 -25.29
CA THR A 49 28.03 5.57 -24.35
C THR A 49 28.16 4.99 -22.95
N TRP A 50 29.41 5.00 -22.46
CA TRP A 50 29.80 4.44 -21.17
C TRP A 50 30.18 5.58 -20.23
N THR A 51 29.50 5.68 -19.09
CA THR A 51 29.63 6.78 -18.14
C THR A 51 30.16 6.26 -16.81
N TYR A 52 31.22 6.87 -16.31
CA TYR A 52 31.93 6.48 -15.10
C TYR A 52 31.91 7.62 -14.08
N PHE A 53 31.71 7.27 -12.82
CA PHE A 53 31.88 8.19 -11.71
C PHE A 53 33.21 7.93 -11.00
N VAL A 54 33.91 9.00 -10.64
CA VAL A 54 35.20 8.94 -9.95
C VAL A 54 35.20 9.89 -8.76
N ARG A 55 35.69 9.44 -7.60
CA ARG A 55 35.76 10.23 -6.36
C ARG A 55 37.04 9.98 -5.57
N GLU A 56 37.58 11.05 -4.99
CA GLU A 56 38.64 10.98 -3.99
C GLU A 56 38.06 10.56 -2.63
N VAL A 57 38.47 9.39 -2.14
CA VAL A 57 38.05 8.89 -0.83
C VAL A 57 38.96 9.47 0.25
N SER A 58 40.28 9.41 0.04
CA SER A 58 41.26 9.94 0.99
C SER A 58 42.63 10.21 0.36
N GLY A 59 43.45 11.03 1.01
CA GLY A 59 44.85 11.22 0.64
C GLY A 59 45.14 12.45 -0.23
N LYS A 60 45.96 12.28 -1.27
CA LYS A 60 46.35 13.38 -2.18
C LYS A 60 45.32 13.61 -3.27
N SER A 61 45.35 14.79 -3.89
CA SER A 61 44.55 15.03 -5.09
C SER A 61 44.99 14.14 -6.25
N LEU A 62 44.01 13.53 -6.89
CA LEU A 62 44.11 12.81 -8.15
C LEU A 62 44.68 13.75 -9.21
N VAL A 63 45.61 13.23 -10.02
CA VAL A 63 46.21 13.98 -11.13
C VAL A 63 45.54 13.56 -12.44
N HIS A 64 45.35 12.26 -12.61
CA HIS A 64 44.55 11.68 -13.68
C HIS A 64 44.12 10.28 -13.30
N TRP A 65 43.17 9.77 -14.08
CA TRP A 65 42.80 8.38 -14.07
C TRP A 65 42.56 7.87 -15.50
N ASN A 66 42.48 6.56 -15.64
CA ASN A 66 42.26 5.89 -16.91
C ASN A 66 41.25 4.75 -16.79
N VAL A 67 40.49 4.51 -17.86
CA VAL A 67 39.75 3.25 -18.07
C VAL A 67 40.41 2.43 -19.18
N GLY A 68 40.71 1.17 -18.91
CA GLY A 68 41.54 0.28 -19.72
C GLY A 68 40.83 -0.33 -20.93
N ILE A 69 40.39 0.51 -21.87
CA ILE A 69 39.62 0.12 -23.07
C ILE A 69 40.51 -0.07 -24.31
N GLN A 70 41.67 -0.71 -24.15
CA GLN A 70 42.65 -0.86 -25.24
C GLN A 70 42.07 -1.57 -26.47
N SER A 71 41.21 -2.57 -26.26
CA SER A 71 40.52 -3.29 -27.34
C SER A 71 39.72 -2.35 -28.25
N CYS A 72 39.13 -1.29 -27.68
CA CYS A 72 38.37 -0.29 -28.41
C CYS A 72 39.28 0.66 -29.18
N MET A 73 40.37 1.09 -28.56
CA MET A 73 41.34 1.97 -29.19
C MET A 73 42.06 1.30 -30.36
N ASP A 74 42.41 0.02 -30.25
CA ASP A 74 43.06 -0.73 -31.32
C ASP A 74 42.16 -0.91 -32.57
N LYS A 75 40.84 -0.74 -32.42
CA LYS A 75 39.86 -0.79 -33.51
C LYS A 75 39.41 0.59 -34.01
N ASP A 76 39.99 1.68 -33.51
CA ASP A 76 39.49 3.05 -33.74
C ASP A 76 38.00 3.22 -33.36
N ALA A 77 37.51 2.45 -32.39
CA ALA A 77 36.11 2.41 -31.99
C ALA A 77 35.69 3.61 -31.12
N VAL A 78 36.63 4.39 -30.58
CA VAL A 78 36.31 5.54 -29.73
C VAL A 78 35.93 6.75 -30.60
N ILE A 79 34.67 7.19 -30.51
CA ILE A 79 34.17 8.36 -31.25
C ILE A 79 34.38 9.65 -30.48
N ASN A 80 34.08 9.65 -29.17
CA ASN A 80 34.12 10.86 -28.35
C ASN A 80 34.39 10.52 -26.88
N SER A 81 34.78 11.52 -26.10
CA SER A 81 34.83 11.45 -24.64
C SER A 81 34.45 12.78 -24.02
N SER A 82 33.83 12.74 -22.83
CA SER A 82 33.42 13.93 -22.08
C SER A 82 33.77 13.78 -20.59
N PRO A 83 34.57 14.69 -19.99
CA PRO A 83 35.40 15.69 -20.63
C PRO A 83 36.32 15.07 -21.70
N LYS A 84 36.93 15.90 -22.55
CA LYS A 84 37.84 15.38 -23.58
C LYS A 84 39.00 14.62 -22.93
N GLY A 85 39.13 13.33 -23.21
CA GLY A 85 40.23 12.48 -22.77
C GLY A 85 41.33 12.29 -23.82
N ASP A 86 42.46 11.75 -23.38
CA ASP A 86 43.60 11.36 -24.22
C ASP A 86 43.67 9.83 -24.34
N GLU A 87 44.01 9.31 -25.52
CA GLU A 87 43.98 7.85 -25.80
C GLU A 87 45.15 7.06 -25.20
N THR A 88 46.17 7.72 -24.65
CA THR A 88 47.30 7.02 -24.04
C THR A 88 47.94 7.86 -22.95
N ASP A 89 48.17 7.26 -21.79
CA ASP A 89 48.99 7.91 -20.77
C ASP A 89 50.48 7.76 -21.09
N GLY A 90 51.06 8.83 -21.65
CA GLY A 90 52.50 8.92 -21.88
C GLY A 90 53.36 8.88 -20.61
N SER A 91 52.76 9.00 -19.42
CA SER A 91 53.47 9.03 -18.14
C SER A 91 53.69 7.66 -17.50
N THR A 92 52.69 6.78 -17.56
CA THR A 92 52.70 5.41 -17.00
C THR A 92 52.81 4.32 -18.08
N GLY A 93 52.45 4.62 -19.33
CA GLY A 93 52.31 3.63 -20.40
C GLY A 93 51.03 2.78 -20.29
N PHE A 94 50.13 3.13 -19.37
CA PHE A 94 48.79 2.53 -19.32
C PHE A 94 48.01 2.90 -20.58
N LYS A 95 47.37 1.90 -21.17
CA LYS A 95 46.62 2.08 -22.41
C LYS A 95 45.13 2.03 -22.15
N GLY A 96 44.40 3.00 -22.64
CA GLY A 96 43.01 3.25 -22.29
C GLY A 96 42.71 4.75 -22.30
N MET A 97 41.44 5.11 -22.09
CA MET A 97 41.01 6.51 -22.11
C MET A 97 41.45 7.20 -20.83
N LYS A 98 42.19 8.29 -20.96
CA LYS A 98 42.80 9.04 -19.86
C LYS A 98 42.11 10.39 -19.68
N TRP A 99 41.82 10.76 -18.45
CA TRP A 99 41.40 12.12 -18.11
C TRP A 99 42.32 12.75 -17.08
N ASP A 100 42.95 13.87 -17.46
CA ASP A 100 43.62 14.74 -16.50
C ASP A 100 42.57 15.55 -15.72
N VAL A 101 42.68 15.52 -14.40
CA VAL A 101 41.82 16.29 -13.49
C VAL A 101 42.61 17.44 -12.87
N GLY A 102 41.91 18.53 -12.54
CA GLY A 102 42.56 19.71 -11.98
C GLY A 102 43.03 19.51 -10.54
N ASP A 103 44.00 20.33 -10.11
CA ASP A 103 44.37 20.42 -8.68
C ASP A 103 43.12 20.72 -7.84
N GLY A 104 42.86 19.89 -6.83
CA GLY A 104 41.68 20.01 -5.97
C GLY A 104 40.42 19.34 -6.52
N PHE A 105 40.55 18.42 -7.46
CA PHE A 105 39.50 17.46 -7.79
C PHE A 105 38.98 16.78 -6.51
N THR A 106 37.68 16.48 -6.47
CA THR A 106 37.06 15.71 -5.38
C THR A 106 36.20 14.59 -5.94
N GLU A 107 35.42 14.88 -6.98
CA GLU A 107 34.64 13.90 -7.72
C GLU A 107 34.20 14.44 -9.10
N GLY A 108 33.76 13.55 -9.98
CA GLY A 108 33.19 13.91 -11.28
C GLY A 108 32.81 12.71 -12.14
N THR A 109 31.99 12.98 -13.16
CA THR A 109 31.54 12.01 -14.16
C THR A 109 32.32 12.16 -15.46
N PHE A 110 32.60 11.03 -16.09
CA PHE A 110 33.41 10.92 -17.31
C PHE A 110 32.77 9.90 -18.23
N SER A 111 32.64 10.21 -19.51
CA SER A 111 32.08 9.29 -20.48
C SER A 111 32.97 9.08 -21.70
N VAL A 112 32.83 7.90 -22.29
CA VAL A 112 33.39 7.53 -23.59
C VAL A 112 32.26 7.02 -24.48
N THR A 113 32.14 7.60 -25.67
CA THR A 113 31.20 7.16 -26.70
C THR A 113 31.97 6.38 -27.76
N LEU A 114 31.50 5.17 -28.04
CA LEU A 114 32.07 4.24 -29.00
C LEU A 114 31.33 4.28 -30.34
N ASP A 115 31.78 3.53 -31.33
CA ASP A 115 31.20 3.46 -32.68
C ASP A 115 29.99 2.53 -32.79
N ALA A 116 29.84 1.66 -31.82
CA ALA A 116 28.70 0.77 -31.64
C ALA A 116 28.55 0.45 -30.14
N ASP A 117 27.48 -0.28 -29.82
CA ASP A 117 27.29 -0.85 -28.50
C ASP A 117 28.10 -2.15 -28.38
N TYR A 118 28.71 -2.40 -27.24
CA TYR A 118 29.62 -3.53 -27.03
C TYR A 118 29.28 -4.25 -25.72
N PRO A 119 29.49 -5.58 -25.62
CA PRO A 119 29.27 -6.32 -24.38
C PRO A 119 30.13 -5.77 -23.23
N GLU A 120 29.63 -5.87 -22.00
CA GLU A 120 30.39 -5.49 -20.82
C GLU A 120 31.41 -6.56 -20.40
N VAL A 121 32.57 -6.12 -19.95
CA VAL A 121 33.62 -6.97 -19.37
C VAL A 121 34.34 -6.21 -18.26
N THR A 122 34.93 -6.94 -17.32
CA THR A 122 35.84 -6.32 -16.35
C THR A 122 37.11 -5.82 -17.05
N VAL A 123 37.35 -4.52 -16.97
CA VAL A 123 38.57 -3.83 -17.43
C VAL A 123 39.35 -3.24 -16.27
N LYS A 124 40.61 -2.89 -16.50
CA LYS A 124 41.40 -2.19 -15.48
C LYS A 124 41.11 -0.70 -15.50
N ALA A 125 40.80 -0.11 -14.36
CA ALA A 125 40.91 1.33 -14.14
C ALA A 125 42.26 1.65 -13.48
N GLN A 126 42.91 2.76 -13.82
CA GLN A 126 44.12 3.23 -13.17
C GLN A 126 43.87 4.59 -12.51
N ALA A 127 44.30 4.75 -11.26
CA ALA A 127 44.35 6.05 -10.59
C ALA A 127 45.80 6.48 -10.37
N LYS A 128 46.09 7.77 -10.54
CA LYS A 128 47.41 8.34 -10.29
C LYS A 128 47.32 9.63 -9.46
N ALA A 129 48.11 9.68 -8.39
CA ALA A 129 48.35 10.91 -7.63
C ALA A 129 49.81 11.11 -7.25
N GLY A 130 50.20 12.38 -7.08
CA GLY A 130 51.55 12.75 -6.67
C GLY A 130 52.65 12.43 -7.70
N LYS A 131 53.84 12.06 -7.22
CA LYS A 131 55.04 11.86 -8.06
C LYS A 131 54.89 10.66 -9.01
N LYS A 132 55.69 10.62 -10.08
CA LYS A 132 55.76 9.46 -10.99
C LYS A 132 56.07 8.17 -10.22
N GLY A 133 55.37 7.07 -10.51
CA GLY A 133 55.51 5.76 -9.84
C GLY A 133 54.51 5.52 -8.71
N ASN A 134 53.55 6.42 -8.51
CA ASN A 134 52.49 6.31 -7.51
C ASN A 134 51.12 6.19 -8.19
N GLU A 135 51.02 5.20 -9.05
CA GLU A 135 49.81 4.79 -9.76
C GLU A 135 49.48 3.35 -9.40
N ARG A 136 48.19 3.01 -9.32
CA ARG A 136 47.69 1.65 -9.10
C ARG A 136 46.44 1.43 -9.94
N THR A 137 46.10 0.16 -10.11
CA THR A 137 44.94 -0.25 -10.89
C THR A 137 43.92 -0.98 -10.03
N GLY A 138 42.64 -0.83 -10.36
CA GLY A 138 41.50 -1.61 -9.86
C GLY A 138 40.72 -2.19 -11.02
N ASP A 139 39.72 -3.02 -10.72
CA ASP A 139 38.82 -3.64 -11.69
C ASP A 139 37.50 -2.88 -11.75
N VAL A 140 37.03 -2.54 -12.95
CA VAL A 140 35.74 -1.86 -13.17
C VAL A 140 35.08 -2.47 -14.41
N MET A 141 33.75 -2.39 -14.53
CA MET A 141 33.07 -2.77 -15.76
C MET A 141 33.41 -1.80 -16.90
N GLY A 142 33.51 -2.30 -18.12
CA GLY A 142 33.74 -1.51 -19.32
C GLY A 142 33.55 -2.31 -20.61
N PRO A 143 33.73 -1.69 -21.78
CA PRO A 143 33.41 -2.30 -23.07
C PRO A 143 34.41 -3.39 -23.51
N ASP A 144 33.91 -4.52 -23.98
CA ASP A 144 34.68 -5.51 -24.76
C ASP A 144 34.59 -5.24 -26.26
N CYS A 145 35.37 -4.28 -26.73
CA CYS A 145 35.47 -4.06 -28.16
C CYS A 145 36.19 -5.18 -28.92
N SER A 146 36.68 -6.25 -28.29
CA SER A 146 37.19 -7.42 -29.02
C SER A 146 36.04 -8.30 -29.54
N ALA A 147 34.90 -8.29 -28.86
CA ALA A 147 33.67 -8.97 -29.24
C ALA A 147 33.00 -8.33 -30.48
N VAL A 148 31.95 -9.01 -30.94
CA VAL A 148 31.04 -8.47 -31.96
C VAL A 148 30.17 -7.40 -31.29
N PRO A 149 29.97 -6.22 -31.90
CA PRO A 149 29.07 -5.21 -31.36
C PRO A 149 27.67 -5.78 -31.13
N LEU A 150 27.01 -5.34 -30.07
CA LEU A 150 25.61 -5.64 -29.83
C LEU A 150 24.78 -5.07 -30.99
N PRO A 151 23.71 -5.76 -31.43
CA PRO A 151 22.81 -5.23 -32.43
C PRO A 151 22.27 -3.88 -31.96
N ALA A 152 22.15 -2.91 -32.88
CA ALA A 152 21.56 -1.63 -32.54
C ALA A 152 20.14 -1.86 -32.02
N ALA A 153 19.78 -1.20 -30.92
CA ALA A 153 18.48 -1.36 -30.26
C ALA A 153 17.25 -1.14 -31.18
N GLU A 154 17.43 -0.62 -32.41
CA GLU A 154 16.37 -0.49 -33.42
C GLU A 154 16.01 -1.79 -34.17
N ASP A 155 16.82 -2.85 -34.09
CA ASP A 155 16.56 -4.15 -34.76
C ASP A 155 16.04 -5.25 -33.80
N MET A 156 15.92 -4.95 -32.50
CA MET A 156 15.07 -5.75 -31.61
C MET A 156 13.60 -5.36 -31.86
N PRO A 157 12.64 -6.29 -31.86
CA PRO A 157 11.23 -5.92 -31.90
C PRO A 157 11.01 -4.85 -30.82
N GLN A 158 10.52 -3.68 -31.23
CA GLN A 158 10.25 -2.61 -30.27
C GLN A 158 9.39 -3.21 -29.16
N PRO A 159 9.76 -3.05 -27.87
CA PRO A 159 8.87 -3.41 -26.78
C PRO A 159 7.53 -2.73 -27.06
N ALA A 160 6.46 -3.49 -26.87
CA ALA A 160 5.10 -3.00 -27.06
C ALA A 160 5.00 -1.60 -26.44
N THR A 161 4.55 -0.63 -27.24
CA THR A 161 4.46 0.81 -26.91
C THR A 161 4.46 1.07 -25.41
N ALA A 162 5.59 1.58 -24.89
CA ALA A 162 5.78 1.94 -23.49
C ALA A 162 4.51 2.54 -22.91
N ILE A 163 3.98 1.88 -21.88
CA ILE A 163 2.64 2.17 -21.39
C ILE A 163 2.71 3.50 -20.63
N THR A 164 1.93 4.47 -21.10
CA THR A 164 2.14 5.88 -20.74
C THR A 164 1.69 6.25 -19.34
N ASN A 165 1.37 5.29 -18.47
CA ASN A 165 0.96 5.58 -17.10
C ASN A 165 1.31 4.46 -16.10
N PRO A 166 2.48 4.52 -15.45
CA PRO A 166 2.88 3.59 -14.38
C PRO A 166 1.84 3.49 -13.26
N ASP A 167 1.13 4.61 -12.98
CA ASP A 167 0.07 4.65 -11.97
C ASP A 167 -1.10 3.69 -12.27
N GLU A 168 -1.35 3.31 -13.53
CA GLU A 168 -2.41 2.35 -13.86
C GLU A 168 -2.00 0.90 -13.56
N ILE A 169 -0.71 0.59 -13.69
CA ILE A 169 -0.14 -0.74 -13.49
C ILE A 169 -0.12 -1.07 -12.00
N CYS A 170 0.37 -0.14 -11.18
CA CYS A 170 0.46 -0.32 -9.72
C CYS A 170 -0.89 -0.22 -8.99
N ASN A 171 -1.98 -0.09 -9.74
CA ASN A 171 -3.35 -0.16 -9.23
C ASN A 171 -4.05 -1.48 -9.58
N THR A 172 -3.30 -2.47 -10.05
CA THR A 172 -3.79 -3.78 -10.44
C THR A 172 -3.07 -4.85 -9.64
N ILE A 173 -3.82 -5.82 -9.11
CA ILE A 173 -3.25 -7.08 -8.64
C ILE A 173 -3.23 -8.04 -9.82
N TYR A 174 -2.06 -8.60 -10.09
CA TYR A 174 -1.86 -9.68 -11.05
C TYR A 174 -1.83 -10.99 -10.31
N ALA A 175 -2.39 -12.04 -10.90
CA ALA A 175 -2.35 -13.35 -10.32
C ALA A 175 -2.23 -14.44 -11.38
N VAL A 176 -1.63 -15.55 -10.96
CA VAL A 176 -1.42 -16.75 -11.76
C VAL A 176 -2.39 -17.82 -11.30
N HIS A 177 -3.15 -18.39 -12.22
CA HIS A 177 -4.03 -19.54 -11.96
C HIS A 177 -3.69 -20.67 -12.91
N ASP A 178 -3.37 -21.85 -12.41
CA ASP A 178 -2.97 -23.00 -13.22
C ASP A 178 -4.02 -24.14 -13.18
N GLY A 179 -4.88 -24.13 -12.15
CA GLY A 179 -5.85 -25.20 -11.88
C GLY A 179 -5.20 -26.48 -11.36
N GLY A 180 -4.04 -26.37 -10.72
CA GLY A 180 -3.26 -27.44 -10.09
C GLY A 180 -2.58 -28.36 -11.11
N LEU A 181 -2.20 -27.80 -12.26
CA LEU A 181 -1.59 -28.45 -13.42
C LEU A 181 -0.83 -27.39 -14.24
N LYS A 182 0.08 -27.85 -15.09
CA LYS A 182 0.91 -27.03 -16.00
C LYS A 182 0.31 -25.97 -16.95
N ASP A 183 -1.00 -25.79 -17.03
CA ASP A 183 -1.62 -24.85 -17.98
C ASP A 183 -1.97 -23.53 -17.27
N THR A 184 -1.15 -22.50 -17.48
CA THR A 184 -1.29 -21.23 -16.77
C THR A 184 -2.34 -20.31 -17.38
N GLN A 185 -3.07 -19.58 -16.52
CA GLN A 185 -3.87 -18.42 -16.85
C GLN A 185 -3.46 -17.20 -16.03
N ILE A 186 -3.10 -16.10 -16.71
CA ILE A 186 -2.85 -14.81 -16.06
C ILE A 186 -4.18 -14.05 -15.90
N VAL A 187 -4.49 -13.64 -14.67
CA VAL A 187 -5.70 -12.88 -14.34
C VAL A 187 -5.35 -11.57 -13.64
N THR A 188 -6.29 -10.63 -13.66
CA THR A 188 -6.19 -9.42 -12.84
C THR A 188 -7.33 -9.36 -11.86
N ILE A 189 -6.99 -9.02 -10.62
CA ILE A 189 -7.89 -8.96 -9.48
C ILE A 189 -8.16 -7.48 -9.15
N GLY A 190 -9.43 -7.09 -9.18
CA GLY A 190 -9.95 -5.76 -8.83
C GLY A 190 -11.39 -5.88 -8.31
N SER A 191 -12.25 -4.89 -8.60
CA SER A 191 -13.69 -4.97 -8.26
C SER A 191 -14.45 -6.11 -8.98
N GLU A 192 -13.91 -6.58 -10.11
CA GLU A 192 -14.27 -7.82 -10.78
C GLU A 192 -12.98 -8.53 -11.20
N VAL A 193 -12.92 -9.86 -11.08
CA VAL A 193 -11.81 -10.62 -11.68
C VAL A 193 -12.02 -10.65 -13.18
N LYS A 194 -11.04 -10.12 -13.92
CA LYS A 194 -11.10 -10.07 -15.38
C LYS A 194 -10.13 -11.10 -15.95
N LYS A 195 -10.67 -12.02 -16.76
CA LYS A 195 -9.85 -12.80 -17.69
C LYS A 195 -9.23 -11.85 -18.71
N ARG A 196 -7.92 -11.96 -18.90
CA ARG A 196 -7.22 -11.32 -20.02
C ARG A 196 -7.33 -12.26 -21.22
N GLU A 197 -8.47 -12.21 -21.91
CA GLU A 197 -8.70 -12.99 -23.13
C GLU A 197 -8.26 -12.20 -24.37
N PRO A 198 -7.72 -12.84 -25.42
CA PRO A 198 -7.54 -14.29 -25.61
C PRO A 198 -6.13 -14.83 -25.29
N ASP A 199 -5.17 -13.96 -24.97
CA ASP A 199 -3.74 -14.30 -24.90
C ASP A 199 -3.23 -14.62 -23.48
N GLY A 200 -4.11 -14.58 -22.47
CA GLY A 200 -3.75 -14.86 -21.08
C GLY A 200 -3.77 -16.34 -20.68
N PHE A 201 -4.03 -17.28 -21.60
CA PHE A 201 -3.99 -18.73 -21.33
C PHE A 201 -2.80 -19.38 -22.05
N HIS A 202 -1.96 -20.07 -21.29
CA HIS A 202 -0.63 -20.52 -21.67
C HIS A 202 -0.43 -22.02 -21.37
N PRO A 203 -0.67 -22.90 -22.36
CA PRO A 203 -0.55 -24.33 -22.16
C PRO A 203 0.89 -24.77 -21.88
N GLY A 204 1.09 -25.55 -20.82
CA GLY A 204 2.36 -26.20 -20.50
C GLY A 204 3.49 -25.28 -20.02
N LEU A 205 3.21 -24.02 -19.69
CA LEU A 205 4.22 -23.12 -19.13
C LEU A 205 4.45 -23.32 -17.65
N ASP A 206 3.42 -23.75 -16.91
CA ASP A 206 3.54 -24.06 -15.48
C ASP A 206 4.15 -22.90 -14.70
N ILE A 207 3.63 -21.69 -14.90
CA ILE A 207 4.07 -20.52 -14.15
C ILE A 207 3.61 -20.70 -12.70
N GLU A 208 4.56 -20.56 -11.78
CA GLU A 208 4.36 -20.68 -10.34
C GLU A 208 4.63 -19.35 -9.65
N GLY A 209 5.66 -18.61 -10.08
CA GLY A 209 6.03 -17.31 -9.53
C GLY A 209 5.63 -16.14 -10.44
N LEU A 210 5.25 -15.01 -9.87
CA LEU A 210 4.98 -13.76 -10.59
C LEU A 210 5.20 -12.55 -9.67
N ASP A 211 5.90 -11.53 -10.14
CA ASP A 211 5.98 -10.24 -9.43
C ASP A 211 6.14 -9.06 -10.41
N VAL A 212 5.93 -7.85 -9.91
CA VAL A 212 5.94 -6.58 -10.65
C VAL A 212 7.04 -5.66 -10.10
N SER A 213 7.92 -5.19 -10.97
CA SER A 213 8.97 -4.22 -10.60
C SER A 213 8.40 -2.86 -10.23
N THR A 214 9.20 -1.98 -9.60
CA THR A 214 8.72 -0.64 -9.24
C THR A 214 8.40 0.25 -10.44
N VAL A 215 8.90 -0.11 -11.63
CA VAL A 215 8.58 0.56 -12.90
C VAL A 215 7.42 -0.08 -13.66
N GLY A 216 6.82 -1.14 -13.13
CA GLY A 216 5.64 -1.80 -13.68
C GLY A 216 5.93 -2.90 -14.72
N GLU A 217 7.17 -3.39 -14.78
CA GLU A 217 7.50 -4.58 -15.59
C GLU A 217 7.10 -5.83 -14.81
N VAL A 218 6.44 -6.79 -15.46
CA VAL A 218 5.95 -8.01 -14.82
C VAL A 218 6.79 -9.18 -15.29
N TYR A 219 7.32 -9.94 -14.34
CA TYR A 219 8.07 -11.17 -14.63
C TYR A 219 7.38 -12.37 -13.99
N ALA A 220 7.65 -13.55 -14.55
CA ALA A 220 7.10 -14.81 -14.08
C ALA A 220 8.14 -15.93 -14.15
N SER A 221 8.05 -16.92 -13.28
CA SER A 221 8.92 -18.10 -13.26
C SER A 221 8.14 -19.41 -13.33
N SER A 222 8.72 -20.45 -13.96
CA SER A 222 8.07 -21.76 -14.07
C SER A 222 8.48 -22.81 -13.03
N GLY A 223 7.51 -23.66 -12.70
CA GLY A 223 7.56 -24.89 -11.91
C GLY A 223 8.24 -26.06 -12.60
N ASP A 224 7.94 -27.30 -12.20
CA ASP A 224 8.53 -28.53 -12.75
C ASP A 224 7.58 -29.42 -13.57
N ASP A 225 6.28 -29.11 -13.62
CA ASP A 225 5.26 -29.83 -14.38
C ASP A 225 5.13 -29.33 -15.84
N GLY A 226 5.74 -28.17 -16.14
CA GLY A 226 5.82 -27.54 -17.45
C GLY A 226 6.79 -28.18 -18.45
N ASP A 227 6.83 -27.61 -19.66
CA ASP A 227 7.76 -28.06 -20.72
C ASP A 227 9.20 -27.55 -20.47
N VAL A 228 9.37 -26.48 -19.69
CA VAL A 228 10.67 -25.83 -19.40
C VAL A 228 10.74 -25.41 -17.92
N PRO A 229 11.25 -26.29 -17.02
CA PRO A 229 11.33 -25.96 -15.60
C PRO A 229 12.33 -24.85 -15.29
N GLY A 230 12.02 -24.00 -14.31
CA GLY A 230 12.95 -22.96 -13.85
C GLY A 230 13.30 -21.94 -14.92
N HIS A 231 12.31 -21.50 -15.69
CA HIS A 231 12.46 -20.55 -16.78
C HIS A 231 11.86 -19.20 -16.40
N LEU A 232 12.50 -18.12 -16.84
CA LEU A 232 12.03 -16.75 -16.62
C LEU A 232 11.27 -16.24 -17.85
N TYR A 233 10.13 -15.60 -17.61
CA TYR A 233 9.28 -14.98 -18.61
C TYR A 233 9.03 -13.50 -18.28
N GLU A 234 8.93 -12.67 -19.31
CA GLU A 234 8.34 -11.34 -19.24
C GLU A 234 6.84 -11.45 -19.54
N VAL A 235 5.99 -10.80 -18.73
CA VAL A 235 4.53 -10.84 -18.87
C VAL A 235 4.01 -9.49 -19.34
N TYR A 236 3.38 -9.47 -20.51
CA TYR A 236 2.71 -8.29 -21.04
C TYR A 236 1.35 -8.11 -20.37
N PHE A 237 1.29 -7.21 -19.41
CA PHE A 237 0.10 -7.07 -18.57
C PHE A 237 -1.17 -6.64 -19.31
N ASP A 238 -1.06 -5.96 -20.45
CA ASP A 238 -2.21 -5.47 -21.21
C ASP A 238 -2.97 -6.64 -21.87
N THR A 239 -2.22 -7.59 -22.41
CA THR A 239 -2.71 -8.75 -23.16
C THR A 239 -2.74 -10.04 -22.35
N GLY A 240 -1.93 -10.13 -21.29
CA GLY A 240 -1.61 -11.37 -20.60
C GLY A 240 -0.60 -12.25 -21.36
N GLY A 241 -0.04 -11.76 -22.47
CA GLY A 241 0.98 -12.49 -23.24
C GLY A 241 2.28 -12.68 -22.44
N VAL A 242 3.07 -13.69 -22.81
CA VAL A 242 4.35 -13.99 -22.15
C VAL A 242 5.44 -14.20 -23.18
N ASP A 243 6.60 -13.63 -22.93
CA ASP A 243 7.81 -13.83 -23.73
C ASP A 243 8.90 -14.50 -22.90
N SER A 244 9.61 -15.44 -23.53
CA SER A 244 10.72 -16.17 -22.92
C SER A 244 11.94 -15.25 -22.75
N VAL A 245 12.47 -15.18 -21.53
CA VAL A 245 13.70 -14.45 -21.21
C VAL A 245 14.89 -15.42 -21.20
N GLY A 246 14.79 -16.53 -20.46
CA GLY A 246 15.87 -17.51 -20.39
C GLY A 246 15.74 -18.51 -19.23
N ASP A 247 16.56 -19.56 -19.27
CA ASP A 247 16.64 -20.56 -18.20
C ASP A 247 17.37 -19.96 -16.99
N ILE A 248 16.78 -20.08 -15.81
CA ILE A 248 17.39 -19.63 -14.56
C ILE A 248 18.45 -20.65 -14.15
N CYS A 249 19.71 -20.22 -14.13
CA CYS A 249 20.83 -21.06 -13.71
C CYS A 249 21.76 -20.32 -12.76
N PHE A 250 22.46 -21.05 -11.90
CA PHE A 250 23.38 -20.48 -10.92
C PHE A 250 24.50 -21.44 -10.53
N ASP A 251 25.60 -20.86 -10.05
CA ASP A 251 26.69 -21.63 -9.48
C ASP A 251 26.34 -22.15 -8.08
N TYR A 252 26.61 -23.43 -7.81
CA TYR A 252 26.43 -24.01 -6.47
C TYR A 252 27.77 -24.05 -5.71
N PRO A 253 27.93 -23.29 -4.60
CA PRO A 253 29.18 -23.25 -3.85
C PRO A 253 29.33 -24.48 -2.94
N GLY A 254 29.93 -25.57 -3.45
CA GLY A 254 30.27 -26.73 -2.62
C GLY A 254 31.14 -27.78 -3.30
N GLU A 255 32.24 -28.17 -2.64
CA GLU A 255 32.91 -29.46 -2.93
C GLU A 255 32.06 -30.58 -2.33
N THR A 256 31.20 -31.22 -3.12
CA THR A 256 30.41 -32.34 -2.62
C THR A 256 31.16 -33.66 -2.85
N GLU A 257 31.47 -34.40 -1.77
CA GLU A 257 31.88 -35.82 -1.84
C GLU A 257 30.70 -36.75 -2.22
N ILE A 258 29.72 -36.22 -2.95
CA ILE A 258 28.45 -36.90 -3.28
C ILE A 258 28.58 -37.46 -4.71
N ASP A 259 28.22 -38.72 -4.90
CA ASP A 259 28.08 -39.33 -6.23
C ASP A 259 26.93 -38.64 -6.99
N LEU A 260 27.27 -37.67 -7.83
CA LEU A 260 26.32 -36.97 -8.71
C LEU A 260 25.80 -37.92 -9.79
N ALA A 261 24.60 -37.64 -10.29
CA ALA A 261 24.16 -38.25 -11.55
C ALA A 261 25.15 -37.85 -12.68
N PRO A 262 25.51 -38.76 -13.62
CA PRO A 262 26.54 -38.51 -14.63
C PRO A 262 26.30 -37.33 -15.58
N GLU A 263 25.10 -36.75 -15.53
CA GLU A 263 24.58 -35.69 -16.40
C GLU A 263 24.55 -34.31 -15.73
N LEU A 264 24.87 -34.20 -14.44
CA LEU A 264 24.86 -32.93 -13.71
C LEU A 264 26.28 -32.36 -13.58
N ASN A 265 26.44 -31.07 -13.91
CA ASN A 265 27.63 -30.31 -13.54
C ASN A 265 27.39 -29.74 -12.13
N PRO A 266 28.08 -30.22 -11.07
CA PRO A 266 27.86 -29.74 -9.70
C PRO A 266 28.17 -28.26 -9.53
N GLU A 267 28.94 -27.68 -10.44
CA GLU A 267 29.31 -26.27 -10.39
C GLU A 267 28.19 -25.38 -10.94
N TYR A 268 27.22 -25.91 -11.70
CA TYR A 268 26.24 -25.10 -12.44
C TYR A 268 24.86 -25.79 -12.51
N VAL A 269 23.90 -25.23 -11.78
CA VAL A 269 22.54 -25.79 -11.61
C VAL A 269 21.58 -25.04 -12.52
N CYS A 270 20.76 -25.78 -13.27
CA CYS A 270 19.70 -25.29 -14.16
C CYS A 270 18.47 -26.21 -14.06
N ALA A 271 17.35 -25.79 -14.67
CA ALA A 271 16.14 -26.60 -14.81
C ALA A 271 15.60 -27.09 -13.46
N LYS A 272 15.70 -26.24 -12.45
CA LYS A 272 15.07 -26.42 -11.14
C LYS A 272 13.87 -25.51 -11.06
N GLU A 273 12.74 -26.05 -10.62
CA GLU A 273 11.54 -25.27 -10.31
C GLU A 273 11.92 -24.03 -9.50
N VAL A 274 11.44 -22.89 -10.00
CA VAL A 274 11.50 -21.61 -9.29
C VAL A 274 10.06 -21.24 -8.99
N SER A 275 9.59 -21.67 -7.82
CA SER A 275 8.19 -21.59 -7.41
C SER A 275 7.74 -20.17 -7.09
N SER A 276 8.68 -19.29 -6.73
CA SER A 276 8.36 -17.93 -6.30
C SER A 276 9.43 -16.95 -6.75
N ILE A 277 9.03 -15.73 -7.12
CA ILE A 277 9.93 -14.62 -7.41
C ILE A 277 9.44 -13.35 -6.74
N SER A 278 10.35 -12.45 -6.35
CA SER A 278 9.96 -11.12 -5.90
C SER A 278 11.04 -10.05 -6.12
N PHE A 279 10.61 -8.86 -6.51
CA PHE A 279 11.42 -7.67 -6.69
C PHE A 279 11.73 -7.00 -5.34
N ASN A 280 12.99 -6.67 -5.11
CA ASN A 280 13.35 -5.80 -4.00
C ASN A 280 12.86 -4.38 -4.30
N PRO A 281 11.99 -3.78 -3.47
CA PRO A 281 11.37 -2.49 -3.78
C PRO A 281 12.34 -1.29 -3.68
N VAL A 282 13.58 -1.49 -3.24
CA VAL A 282 14.58 -0.42 -3.08
C VAL A 282 15.52 -0.34 -4.29
N ASP A 283 15.88 -1.48 -4.88
CA ASP A 283 16.88 -1.54 -5.96
C ASP A 283 16.42 -2.32 -7.21
N ASP A 284 15.17 -2.77 -7.26
CA ASP A 284 14.58 -3.57 -8.34
C ASP A 284 15.37 -4.85 -8.69
N SER A 285 16.22 -5.36 -7.78
CA SER A 285 16.80 -6.69 -7.98
C SER A 285 15.72 -7.77 -7.88
N LEU A 286 15.69 -8.71 -8.84
CA LEU A 286 14.75 -9.83 -8.83
C LEU A 286 15.34 -10.99 -8.02
N TRP A 287 14.57 -11.53 -7.09
CA TRP A 287 14.94 -12.68 -6.28
C TRP A 287 13.99 -13.83 -6.57
N GLY A 288 14.46 -15.06 -6.39
CA GLY A 288 13.67 -16.27 -6.60
C GLY A 288 13.89 -17.31 -5.51
N TRP A 289 12.95 -18.23 -5.34
CA TRP A 289 13.17 -19.44 -4.56
C TRP A 289 13.21 -20.66 -5.48
N ALA A 290 14.36 -21.30 -5.57
CA ALA A 290 14.49 -22.57 -6.26
C ALA A 290 14.17 -23.70 -5.27
N GLU A 291 13.06 -24.43 -5.45
CA GLU A 291 12.42 -25.28 -4.43
C GLU A 291 13.40 -26.22 -3.70
N GLU A 292 14.34 -26.80 -4.43
CA GLU A 292 15.29 -27.78 -3.91
C GLU A 292 16.65 -27.20 -3.50
N CYS A 293 16.90 -25.93 -3.83
CA CYS A 293 18.20 -25.30 -3.73
C CYS A 293 18.24 -24.19 -2.68
N GLY A 294 17.20 -23.35 -2.65
CA GLY A 294 17.07 -22.22 -1.74
C GLY A 294 16.91 -20.89 -2.48
N LEU A 295 17.26 -19.80 -1.80
CA LEU A 295 17.06 -18.43 -2.27
C LEU A 295 18.15 -18.03 -3.27
N ILE A 296 17.72 -17.52 -4.41
CA ILE A 296 18.57 -17.04 -5.52
C ILE A 296 18.28 -15.56 -5.82
N GLU A 297 19.27 -14.87 -6.34
CA GLU A 297 19.15 -13.56 -6.99
C GLU A 297 19.20 -13.80 -8.50
N ILE A 298 18.15 -13.41 -9.21
CA ILE A 298 17.95 -13.68 -10.64
C ILE A 298 18.51 -12.51 -11.45
N ASN A 299 19.36 -12.84 -12.43
CA ASN A 299 19.87 -11.85 -13.38
C ASN A 299 18.88 -11.71 -14.54
N LEU A 300 18.19 -10.56 -14.63
CA LEU A 300 17.17 -10.33 -15.66
C LEU A 300 17.74 -10.35 -17.09
N ASP A 301 18.93 -9.81 -17.30
CA ASP A 301 19.55 -9.71 -18.63
C ASP A 301 20.16 -11.04 -19.10
N ALA A 302 20.53 -11.90 -18.16
CA ALA A 302 21.11 -13.21 -18.42
C ALA A 302 20.74 -14.19 -17.29
N PRO A 303 19.52 -14.75 -17.28
CA PRO A 303 19.03 -15.63 -16.21
C PRO A 303 19.94 -16.83 -15.94
N GLU A 304 20.72 -17.24 -16.95
CA GLU A 304 21.70 -18.30 -16.83
C GLU A 304 22.90 -17.93 -15.93
N ASN A 305 23.06 -16.66 -15.57
CA ASN A 305 24.10 -16.13 -14.68
C ASN A 305 23.52 -15.66 -13.33
N SER A 306 22.41 -16.24 -12.89
CA SER A 306 21.82 -15.98 -11.57
C SER A 306 22.73 -16.49 -10.45
N ARG A 307 22.46 -16.09 -9.20
CA ARG A 307 23.35 -16.34 -8.06
C ARG A 307 22.60 -16.97 -6.89
N LEU A 308 23.14 -18.06 -6.35
CA LEU A 308 22.66 -18.61 -5.08
C LEU A 308 23.04 -17.69 -3.91
N VAL A 309 22.03 -17.21 -3.19
CA VAL A 309 22.21 -16.34 -2.02
C VAL A 309 22.24 -17.17 -0.74
N PHE A 310 21.29 -18.10 -0.61
CA PHE A 310 21.15 -18.95 0.56
C PHE A 310 20.78 -20.37 0.14
N ALA A 311 21.65 -21.33 0.44
CA ALA A 311 21.38 -22.74 0.22
C ALA A 311 20.62 -23.36 1.39
N TYR A 312 19.76 -24.35 1.14
CA TYR A 312 19.17 -25.16 2.21
C TYR A 312 20.27 -25.78 3.11
N PRO A 313 20.31 -25.44 4.41
CA PRO A 313 21.44 -25.81 5.28
C PRO A 313 21.38 -27.27 5.75
N ASP A 314 20.21 -27.90 5.71
CA ASP A 314 19.95 -29.15 6.45
C ASP A 314 20.47 -30.41 5.75
N ASP A 315 20.81 -30.35 4.46
CA ASP A 315 21.36 -31.48 3.73
C ASP A 315 22.67 -31.20 2.99
N GLY A 316 23.20 -29.98 3.06
CA GLY A 316 24.43 -29.59 2.39
C GLY A 316 24.34 -29.58 0.86
N GLY A 317 23.15 -29.30 0.30
CA GLY A 317 22.95 -29.19 -1.15
C GLY A 317 22.66 -30.49 -1.87
N VAL A 318 22.56 -31.60 -1.13
CA VAL A 318 22.31 -32.92 -1.72
C VAL A 318 21.04 -32.87 -2.56
N THR A 319 19.96 -32.28 -2.04
CA THR A 319 18.66 -32.25 -2.72
C THR A 319 18.75 -31.47 -4.02
N CYS A 320 19.29 -30.24 -3.96
CA CYS A 320 19.56 -29.40 -5.14
C CYS A 320 20.32 -30.14 -6.26
N LEU A 321 21.30 -30.98 -5.90
CA LEU A 321 22.17 -31.67 -6.85
C LEU A 321 21.70 -33.09 -7.21
N THR A 322 20.51 -33.51 -6.77
CA THR A 322 19.93 -34.81 -7.12
C THR A 322 18.74 -34.67 -8.04
N LYS A 323 18.47 -35.72 -8.82
CA LYS A 323 17.32 -35.82 -9.73
C LYS A 323 16.04 -36.28 -9.02
N GLU A 324 16.20 -36.88 -7.86
CA GLU A 324 15.13 -37.45 -7.03
C GLU A 324 15.28 -36.80 -5.65
N PRO A 325 14.82 -35.56 -5.50
CA PRO A 325 14.96 -34.81 -4.26
C PRO A 325 14.46 -35.63 -3.08
N ARG A 326 15.15 -35.54 -1.94
CA ARG A 326 14.50 -35.91 -0.68
C ARG A 326 13.35 -34.92 -0.47
N ARG A 327 12.27 -35.35 0.18
CA ARG A 327 11.14 -34.46 0.52
C ARG A 327 11.65 -33.21 1.24
N VAL A 328 11.88 -32.15 0.48
CA VAL A 328 12.12 -30.80 0.97
C VAL A 328 10.77 -30.17 1.25
N GLN A 329 10.79 -29.16 2.11
CA GLN A 329 9.61 -28.35 2.31
C GLN A 329 9.53 -27.39 1.13
N LYS A 330 8.39 -27.37 0.45
CA LYS A 330 8.12 -26.48 -0.68
C LYS A 330 7.90 -25.07 -0.15
N VAL A 331 8.58 -24.10 -0.75
CA VAL A 331 8.22 -22.69 -0.62
C VAL A 331 7.27 -22.41 -1.76
N GLU A 332 6.03 -22.06 -1.45
CA GLU A 332 4.99 -21.92 -2.45
C GLU A 332 5.06 -20.51 -3.08
N ASP A 333 5.23 -19.46 -2.27
CA ASP A 333 5.41 -18.08 -2.76
C ASP A 333 6.23 -17.22 -1.78
N MET A 334 6.74 -16.07 -2.24
CA MET A 334 7.52 -15.12 -1.44
C MET A 334 7.36 -13.66 -1.88
N THR A 335 7.54 -12.73 -0.94
CA THR A 335 7.52 -11.28 -1.21
C THR A 335 8.49 -10.52 -0.30
N TRP A 336 9.01 -9.40 -0.77
CA TRP A 336 9.77 -8.45 0.05
C TRP A 336 8.88 -7.61 0.95
N ASP A 337 9.42 -7.13 2.06
CA ASP A 337 8.80 -5.99 2.74
C ASP A 337 9.03 -4.69 1.96
N ASN A 338 8.18 -3.68 2.20
CA ASN A 338 8.25 -2.38 1.51
C ASN A 338 9.58 -1.62 1.74
N LYS A 339 10.48 -2.13 2.59
CA LYS A 339 11.80 -1.56 2.91
C LYS A 339 12.96 -2.32 2.28
N GLY A 340 12.71 -3.46 1.63
CA GLY A 340 13.77 -4.31 1.08
C GLY A 340 14.71 -4.89 2.15
N GLU A 341 14.24 -5.06 3.39
CA GLU A 341 15.02 -5.54 4.53
C GLU A 341 14.77 -7.04 4.83
N VAL A 342 13.55 -7.52 4.61
CA VAL A 342 13.15 -8.89 4.88
C VAL A 342 12.32 -9.49 3.75
N ILE A 343 12.35 -10.82 3.63
CA ILE A 343 11.53 -11.60 2.71
C ILE A 343 10.56 -12.44 3.52
N TYR A 344 9.27 -12.31 3.23
CA TYR A 344 8.23 -13.23 3.73
C TYR A 344 8.02 -14.34 2.72
N TYR A 345 7.82 -15.57 3.20
CA TYR A 345 7.59 -16.71 2.31
C TYR A 345 6.64 -17.74 2.93
N ALA A 346 5.86 -18.39 2.07
CA ALA A 346 4.89 -19.43 2.45
C ALA A 346 5.55 -20.80 2.40
N LEU A 347 5.27 -21.59 3.44
CA LEU A 347 5.72 -22.96 3.57
C LEU A 347 4.54 -23.83 3.99
N SER A 348 3.80 -24.35 3.01
CA SER A 348 2.50 -24.99 3.23
C SER A 348 1.57 -24.06 4.04
N SER A 349 1.25 -24.37 5.31
CA SER A 349 0.34 -23.57 6.13
C SER A 349 0.97 -22.45 6.96
N GLU A 350 2.27 -22.26 6.80
CA GLU A 350 3.08 -21.37 7.63
C GLU A 350 3.62 -20.21 6.80
N VAL A 351 3.63 -19.02 7.39
CA VAL A 351 4.33 -17.85 6.83
C VAL A 351 5.57 -17.60 7.68
N TRP A 352 6.71 -17.55 7.02
CA TRP A 352 8.02 -17.33 7.63
C TRP A 352 8.60 -16.00 7.15
N VAL A 353 9.60 -15.50 7.87
CA VAL A 353 10.36 -14.31 7.49
C VAL A 353 11.85 -14.60 7.54
N TYR A 354 12.56 -14.20 6.49
CA TYR A 354 14.01 -14.22 6.36
C TYR A 354 14.55 -12.79 6.38
N ASN A 355 15.44 -12.48 7.32
CA ASN A 355 16.08 -11.17 7.39
C ASN A 355 17.40 -11.18 6.63
N VAL A 356 17.51 -10.39 5.56
CA VAL A 356 18.64 -10.46 4.63
C VAL A 356 19.97 -10.04 5.28
N SER A 357 19.92 -9.07 6.18
CA SER A 357 21.13 -8.55 6.85
C SER A 357 21.71 -9.51 7.90
N THR A 358 20.84 -10.23 8.61
CA THR A 358 21.23 -11.11 9.74
C THR A 358 21.22 -12.59 9.37
N GLN A 359 20.57 -12.94 8.26
CA GLN A 359 20.27 -14.30 7.81
C GLN A 359 19.43 -15.09 8.83
N GLU A 360 18.70 -14.41 9.70
CA GLU A 360 17.81 -15.04 10.66
C GLU A 360 16.47 -15.41 10.00
N VAL A 361 15.96 -16.59 10.34
CA VAL A 361 14.66 -17.11 9.89
C VAL A 361 13.75 -17.26 11.11
N SER A 362 12.50 -16.80 11.01
CA SER A 362 11.51 -16.98 12.08
C SER A 362 10.09 -17.17 11.57
N LEU A 363 9.27 -17.90 12.33
CA LEU A 363 7.86 -18.13 12.01
C LEU A 363 7.04 -16.88 12.37
N VAL A 364 6.25 -16.39 11.42
CA VAL A 364 5.33 -15.25 11.60
C VAL A 364 3.95 -15.75 12.03
N ALA A 365 3.37 -16.67 11.25
CA ALA A 365 2.01 -17.15 11.47
C ALA A 365 1.82 -18.59 10.98
N ASN A 366 0.87 -19.30 11.58
CA ASN A 366 0.35 -20.56 11.07
C ASN A 366 -1.15 -20.39 10.79
N LEU A 367 -1.51 -20.45 9.51
CA LEU A 367 -2.81 -20.02 8.99
C LEU A 367 -3.80 -21.19 8.82
N GLY A 368 -3.28 -22.42 8.77
CA GLY A 368 -4.01 -23.65 8.45
C GLY A 368 -4.42 -23.73 6.97
N GLY A 369 -4.26 -24.92 6.36
CA GLY A 369 -4.38 -25.08 4.90
C GLY A 369 -3.13 -24.56 4.18
N ASN A 370 -2.91 -24.96 2.93
CA ASN A 370 -1.75 -24.52 2.16
C ASN A 370 -1.97 -23.08 1.68
N VAL A 371 -1.00 -22.21 1.95
CA VAL A 371 -0.86 -20.88 1.38
C VAL A 371 -0.07 -21.07 0.10
N GLU A 372 -0.64 -20.68 -1.03
CA GLU A 372 0.02 -20.80 -2.34
C GLU A 372 0.61 -19.44 -2.64
N ALA A 373 -0.18 -18.47 -3.09
CA ALA A 373 0.31 -17.12 -3.27
C ALA A 373 0.36 -16.24 -2.00
N LEU A 374 1.31 -15.31 -1.95
CA LEU A 374 1.34 -14.18 -1.03
C LEU A 374 2.02 -12.95 -1.62
N GLU A 375 1.60 -11.76 -1.19
CA GLU A 375 2.16 -10.49 -1.66
C GLU A 375 2.11 -9.43 -0.56
N MET A 376 3.16 -8.60 -0.47
CA MET A 376 3.19 -7.45 0.43
C MET A 376 2.27 -6.36 -0.10
N LEU A 377 1.41 -5.84 0.76
CA LEU A 377 0.57 -4.72 0.36
C LEU A 377 1.38 -3.43 0.31
N PRO A 378 1.50 -2.77 -0.86
CA PRO A 378 2.31 -1.56 -1.03
C PRO A 378 1.99 -0.44 -0.04
N GLU A 379 0.72 -0.33 0.37
CA GLU A 379 0.22 0.70 1.26
C GLU A 379 0.39 0.39 2.76
N TYR A 380 0.80 -0.84 3.12
CA TYR A 380 0.96 -1.28 4.51
C TYR A 380 2.31 -1.97 4.75
N ASP A 381 3.10 -1.42 5.68
CA ASP A 381 4.34 -2.07 6.16
C ASP A 381 4.11 -3.38 6.96
N ASP A 382 2.85 -3.70 7.30
CA ASP A 382 2.51 -4.75 8.24
C ASP A 382 1.40 -5.70 7.75
N LYS A 383 1.14 -5.76 6.43
CA LYS A 383 0.08 -6.63 5.88
C LYS A 383 0.50 -7.37 4.63
N LEU A 384 0.28 -8.68 4.65
CA LEU A 384 0.38 -9.53 3.47
C LEU A 384 -1.01 -9.88 2.95
N LEU A 385 -1.18 -9.78 1.64
CA LEU A 385 -2.20 -10.50 0.91
C LEU A 385 -1.78 -11.96 0.76
N LEU A 386 -2.73 -12.89 0.78
CA LEU A 386 -2.46 -14.30 0.47
C LEU A 386 -3.68 -14.99 -0.15
N ASN A 387 -3.40 -16.03 -0.94
CA ASN A 387 -4.38 -17.03 -1.36
C ASN A 387 -4.06 -18.38 -0.69
N ARG A 388 -5.07 -19.24 -0.57
CA ARG A 388 -4.90 -20.60 -0.05
C ARG A 388 -5.41 -21.56 -1.10
N HIS A 389 -4.80 -22.73 -1.19
CA HIS A 389 -5.21 -23.78 -2.11
C HIS A 389 -6.72 -23.96 -2.19
N ASN A 390 -7.23 -23.88 -3.42
CA ASN A 390 -8.64 -24.00 -3.73
C ASN A 390 -9.57 -22.97 -3.05
N SER A 391 -9.06 -21.83 -2.58
CA SER A 391 -9.84 -20.77 -1.93
C SER A 391 -10.32 -19.73 -2.95
N PRO A 392 -11.65 -19.51 -3.06
CA PRO A 392 -12.17 -18.41 -3.89
C PRO A 392 -11.98 -17.04 -3.23
N THR A 393 -11.48 -16.98 -2.00
CA THR A 393 -11.38 -15.76 -1.21
C THR A 393 -9.93 -15.50 -0.84
N LEU A 394 -9.47 -14.28 -1.14
CA LEU A 394 -8.19 -13.80 -0.67
C LEU A 394 -8.23 -13.58 0.84
N THR A 395 -7.08 -13.64 1.49
CA THR A 395 -6.94 -13.41 2.92
C THR A 395 -5.90 -12.33 3.13
N VAL A 396 -6.05 -11.54 4.20
CA VAL A 396 -5.00 -10.62 4.64
C VAL A 396 -4.47 -11.11 5.97
N LEU A 397 -3.14 -11.16 6.08
CA LEU A 397 -2.40 -11.45 7.30
C LEU A 397 -1.85 -10.14 7.88
N ASP A 398 -2.21 -9.84 9.13
CA ASP A 398 -1.62 -8.77 9.92
C ASP A 398 -0.33 -9.27 10.58
N LEU A 399 0.81 -8.75 10.12
CA LEU A 399 2.14 -9.16 10.56
C LEU A 399 2.45 -8.75 12.00
N THR A 400 1.77 -7.72 12.52
CA THR A 400 2.01 -7.22 13.89
C THR A 400 1.55 -8.23 14.94
N ASN A 401 0.52 -9.03 14.64
CA ASN A 401 -0.09 -9.96 15.58
C ASN A 401 -0.28 -11.39 15.05
N GLY A 402 0.07 -11.65 13.79
CA GLY A 402 -0.04 -12.94 13.13
C GLY A 402 -1.48 -13.40 12.89
N THR A 403 -2.46 -12.50 12.94
CA THR A 403 -3.88 -12.84 12.71
C THR A 403 -4.27 -12.62 11.25
N SER A 404 -5.12 -13.50 10.72
CA SER A 404 -5.61 -13.39 9.35
C SER A 404 -7.12 -13.19 9.29
N TYR A 405 -7.60 -12.46 8.29
CA TYR A 405 -9.02 -12.24 8.03
C TYR A 405 -9.30 -12.28 6.53
N PRO A 406 -10.51 -12.71 6.12
CA PRO A 406 -10.86 -12.76 4.70
C PRO A 406 -10.87 -11.35 4.10
N SER A 407 -10.32 -11.24 2.90
CA SER A 407 -10.53 -10.09 2.02
C SER A 407 -11.94 -10.12 1.44
N PRO A 408 -12.59 -8.96 1.25
CA PRO A 408 -13.81 -8.89 0.46
C PRO A 408 -13.57 -9.24 -1.02
N THR A 409 -12.33 -9.13 -1.50
CA THR A 409 -11.93 -9.47 -2.86
C THR A 409 -11.94 -11.00 -3.03
N THR A 410 -12.66 -11.46 -4.06
CA THR A 410 -12.75 -12.88 -4.43
C THR A 410 -12.04 -13.11 -5.75
N VAL A 411 -11.35 -14.24 -5.86
CA VAL A 411 -10.78 -14.75 -7.12
C VAL A 411 -11.80 -15.59 -7.90
N GLY A 412 -13.03 -15.72 -7.40
CA GLY A 412 -14.12 -16.36 -8.14
C GLY A 412 -13.84 -17.82 -8.49
N GLU A 413 -13.80 -18.12 -9.78
CA GLU A 413 -13.51 -19.46 -10.32
C GLU A 413 -12.02 -19.80 -10.38
N PHE A 414 -11.13 -18.82 -10.20
CA PHE A 414 -9.66 -19.01 -10.19
C PHE A 414 -9.20 -19.28 -8.77
N ASN A 415 -9.58 -20.43 -8.21
CA ASN A 415 -9.38 -20.71 -6.80
C ASN A 415 -8.07 -21.44 -6.47
N ASP A 416 -7.28 -21.86 -7.46
CA ASP A 416 -5.84 -22.18 -7.34
C ASP A 416 -5.06 -20.95 -7.79
N ILE A 417 -4.50 -20.18 -6.87
CA ILE A 417 -3.69 -19.03 -7.24
C ILE A 417 -2.28 -19.29 -6.73
N GLU A 418 -1.35 -19.45 -7.67
CA GLU A 418 0.03 -19.85 -7.40
C GLU A 418 0.91 -18.65 -7.02
N ALA A 419 0.75 -17.53 -7.74
CA ALA A 419 1.41 -16.27 -7.41
C ALA A 419 0.49 -15.06 -7.50
N ILE A 420 0.83 -14.03 -6.73
CA ILE A 420 0.21 -12.71 -6.78
C ILE A 420 1.31 -11.64 -6.85
N GLY A 421 1.18 -10.69 -7.78
CA GLY A 421 2.12 -9.56 -7.93
C GLY A 421 1.42 -8.21 -7.90
N THR A 422 2.01 -7.21 -7.24
CA THR A 422 1.60 -5.80 -7.36
C THR A 422 2.76 -4.81 -7.12
N CYS A 423 2.78 -3.66 -7.81
CA CYS A 423 3.85 -2.66 -7.63
C CYS A 423 3.47 -1.50 -6.70
N LEU A 424 4.49 -0.83 -6.15
CA LEU A 424 4.37 0.39 -5.35
C LEU A 424 4.03 1.60 -6.23
N GLY A 425 2.73 1.92 -6.36
CA GLY A 425 2.29 3.15 -7.00
C GLY A 425 2.32 4.35 -6.05
N ASP A 426 2.45 5.57 -6.58
CA ASP A 426 2.34 6.83 -5.80
C ASP A 426 0.91 7.08 -5.26
N ASN A 427 -0.08 6.40 -5.84
CA ASN A 427 -1.49 6.42 -5.41
C ASN A 427 -2.07 5.02 -5.54
N PRO A 428 -1.67 4.06 -4.69
CA PRO A 428 -2.24 2.72 -4.74
C PRO A 428 -3.74 2.85 -4.43
N ILE A 429 -4.59 2.50 -5.39
CA ILE A 429 -5.97 2.14 -5.13
C ILE A 429 -5.84 0.87 -4.31
N PRO A 430 -6.12 0.88 -3.00
CA PRO A 430 -5.79 -0.24 -2.12
C PRO A 430 -6.55 -1.46 -2.62
N PRO A 431 -5.88 -2.40 -3.30
CA PRO A 431 -6.59 -3.44 -4.02
C PRO A 431 -7.08 -4.52 -3.05
N LEU A 432 -6.75 -4.37 -1.76
CA LEU A 432 -7.31 -5.08 -0.64
C LEU A 432 -7.79 -4.15 0.46
N CYS A 433 -9.08 -3.93 0.40
CA CYS A 433 -9.83 -3.32 1.46
C CYS A 433 -9.82 -4.21 2.71
N VAL A 434 -8.83 -4.00 3.58
CA VAL A 434 -8.91 -4.42 4.97
C VAL A 434 -9.99 -3.58 5.62
N MET A 435 -11.17 -4.17 5.79
CA MET A 435 -12.24 -3.57 6.59
C MET A 435 -11.82 -3.55 8.06
N VAL A 436 -11.00 -2.57 8.44
CA VAL A 436 -10.65 -2.30 9.83
C VAL A 436 -11.88 -1.79 10.56
N ASP A 437 -12.10 -2.28 11.78
CA ASP A 437 -13.07 -1.68 12.68
C ASP A 437 -12.70 -0.21 12.89
N THR A 438 -13.64 0.70 12.68
CA THR A 438 -13.39 2.10 12.98
C THR A 438 -13.49 2.33 14.48
N GLY A 439 -12.73 3.31 14.99
CA GLY A 439 -13.13 3.99 16.21
C GLY A 439 -14.51 4.65 16.07
N TRP A 440 -15.00 5.25 17.15
CA TRP A 440 -16.14 6.15 17.04
C TRP A 440 -15.70 7.46 16.37
N ILE A 441 -16.47 7.85 15.35
CA ILE A 441 -16.35 9.13 14.66
C ILE A 441 -17.42 10.04 15.26
N TYR A 442 -17.05 11.24 15.72
CA TYR A 442 -17.96 12.16 16.39
C TYR A 442 -18.15 13.45 15.61
N THR A 443 -19.38 13.96 15.62
CA THR A 443 -19.71 15.31 15.19
C THR A 443 -20.43 16.02 16.32
N LYS A 444 -19.97 17.24 16.62
CA LYS A 444 -20.51 18.11 17.67
C LYS A 444 -21.51 19.08 17.07
N ASP A 445 -22.68 19.21 17.68
CA ASP A 445 -23.61 20.29 17.35
C ASP A 445 -23.33 21.55 18.17
N SER A 446 -23.90 22.67 17.73
CA SER A 446 -24.09 23.80 18.63
C SER A 446 -25.02 23.41 19.78
N ILE A 447 -24.74 23.93 20.98
CA ILE A 447 -25.56 23.68 22.18
C ILE A 447 -26.59 24.79 22.40
N ASN A 448 -26.72 25.69 21.43
CA ASN A 448 -27.44 26.94 21.56
C ASN A 448 -28.15 27.37 20.26
N ASP A 449 -28.74 26.42 19.55
CA ASP A 449 -29.44 26.70 18.29
C ASP A 449 -30.77 25.97 18.11
N SER A 450 -31.07 24.98 18.94
CA SER A 450 -32.43 24.45 18.92
C SER A 450 -33.47 25.51 19.28
N THR A 451 -34.62 25.46 18.62
CA THR A 451 -35.69 26.45 18.81
C THR A 451 -36.94 25.81 19.40
N GLY A 452 -37.56 26.42 20.41
CA GLY A 452 -38.77 25.82 21.00
C GLY A 452 -38.93 26.07 22.48
N THR A 453 -39.77 25.27 23.12
CA THR A 453 -39.90 25.31 24.59
C THR A 453 -38.93 24.35 25.24
N SER A 454 -38.61 24.63 26.50
CA SER A 454 -37.88 23.70 27.36
C SER A 454 -38.78 23.12 28.44
N PRO A 455 -38.37 21.99 29.06
CA PRO A 455 -39.03 21.44 30.25
C PRO A 455 -39.22 22.48 31.35
N GLU A 456 -38.23 23.37 31.53
CA GLU A 456 -38.19 24.26 32.68
C GLU A 456 -38.98 25.55 32.45
N SER A 457 -38.96 26.10 31.22
CA SER A 457 -39.44 27.47 31.02
C SER A 457 -40.82 27.60 30.38
N ARG A 458 -41.36 26.59 29.67
CA ARG A 458 -42.57 26.69 28.80
C ARG A 458 -42.63 27.92 27.87
N ARG A 459 -41.56 28.72 27.79
CA ARG A 459 -41.40 29.88 26.91
C ARG A 459 -40.57 29.42 25.74
N VAL A 460 -40.88 29.98 24.57
CA VAL A 460 -40.05 29.77 23.39
C VAL A 460 -38.71 30.46 23.62
N LYS A 461 -37.63 29.72 23.41
CA LYS A 461 -36.25 30.20 23.48
C LYS A 461 -35.42 29.54 22.38
N VAL A 462 -34.17 29.99 22.30
CA VAL A 462 -33.09 29.38 21.52
C VAL A 462 -32.14 28.73 22.52
N GLY A 463 -31.67 27.54 22.18
CA GLY A 463 -30.77 26.73 23.00
C GLY A 463 -31.45 26.05 24.18
N ASN A 464 -30.96 24.87 24.51
CA ASN A 464 -31.39 24.03 25.61
C ASN A 464 -32.92 23.77 25.59
N THR A 465 -33.51 23.53 24.42
CA THR A 465 -34.95 23.22 24.24
C THR A 465 -35.19 21.70 24.25
N TYR A 466 -36.44 21.24 24.15
CA TYR A 466 -36.71 19.80 24.00
C TYR A 466 -36.05 19.19 22.75
N PHE A 467 -35.74 20.00 21.75
CA PHE A 467 -35.30 19.55 20.45
C PHE A 467 -33.78 19.56 20.29
N GLU A 468 -33.03 20.00 21.31
CA GLU A 468 -31.58 20.14 21.25
C GLU A 468 -30.89 18.81 20.94
N ILE A 469 -30.12 18.78 19.86
CA ILE A 469 -29.16 17.75 19.53
C ILE A 469 -27.78 18.26 19.98
N TYR A 470 -26.97 17.40 20.58
CA TYR A 470 -25.61 17.77 21.03
C TYR A 470 -24.53 17.13 20.19
N GLY A 471 -24.82 15.97 19.62
CA GLY A 471 -23.88 15.27 18.77
C GLY A 471 -24.43 13.97 18.20
N ILE A 472 -23.77 13.53 17.16
CA ILE A 472 -23.95 12.24 16.49
C ILE A 472 -22.59 11.54 16.48
N ALA A 473 -22.61 10.21 16.61
CA ALA A 473 -21.42 9.40 16.44
C ALA A 473 -21.71 8.18 15.56
N VAL A 474 -20.75 7.82 14.72
CA VAL A 474 -20.82 6.66 13.82
C VAL A 474 -19.62 5.76 14.07
N ARG A 475 -19.85 4.45 14.04
CA ARG A 475 -18.81 3.42 14.13
C ARG A 475 -19.13 2.29 13.15
N VAL A 476 -18.13 1.77 12.47
CA VAL A 476 -18.24 0.60 11.61
C VAL A 476 -17.46 -0.56 12.20
N ASP A 477 -18.14 -1.66 12.46
CA ASP A 477 -17.57 -2.93 12.90
C ASP A 477 -17.77 -3.95 11.77
N LYS A 478 -16.76 -4.17 10.91
CA LYS A 478 -16.84 -5.02 9.72
C LYS A 478 -18.08 -4.76 8.84
N GLU A 479 -19.13 -5.55 9.05
CA GLU A 479 -20.40 -5.52 8.31
C GLU A 479 -21.49 -4.68 9.00
N THR A 480 -21.21 -4.09 10.17
CA THR A 480 -22.22 -3.38 10.96
C THR A 480 -21.90 -1.90 11.06
N VAL A 481 -22.85 -1.04 10.68
CA VAL A 481 -22.81 0.39 11.03
C VAL A 481 -23.59 0.59 12.32
N THR A 482 -22.97 1.22 13.31
CA THR A 482 -23.59 1.65 14.56
C THR A 482 -23.64 3.18 14.60
N VAL A 483 -24.81 3.73 14.90
CA VAL A 483 -25.03 5.17 15.05
C VAL A 483 -25.50 5.46 16.46
N ALA A 484 -25.00 6.53 17.05
CA ALA A 484 -25.41 7.05 18.36
C ALA A 484 -25.77 8.53 18.27
N LEU A 485 -26.74 8.95 19.08
CA LEU A 485 -27.19 10.32 19.21
C LEU A 485 -27.20 10.72 20.69
N ASN A 486 -26.85 11.97 20.96
CA ASN A 486 -27.10 12.61 22.25
C ASN A 486 -28.02 13.83 22.09
N SER A 487 -29.11 13.89 22.86
CA SER A 487 -30.16 14.90 22.69
C SER A 487 -31.01 15.12 23.95
N ARG A 488 -31.79 16.21 23.98
CA ARG A 488 -32.92 16.39 24.91
C ARG A 488 -34.24 15.81 24.39
N LEU A 489 -34.31 15.39 23.12
CA LEU A 489 -35.48 14.76 22.52
C LEU A 489 -35.41 13.24 22.77
N PRO A 490 -36.33 12.63 23.54
CA PRO A 490 -36.36 11.19 23.69
C PRO A 490 -36.78 10.50 22.38
N VAL A 491 -36.44 9.21 22.25
CA VAL A 491 -37.10 8.32 21.27
C VAL A 491 -38.61 8.31 21.56
N GLY A 492 -39.44 8.39 20.52
CA GLY A 492 -40.90 8.58 20.64
C GLY A 492 -41.34 10.05 20.70
N GLY A 493 -40.40 10.99 20.73
CA GLY A 493 -40.68 12.42 20.62
C GLY A 493 -41.32 13.04 21.87
N VAL A 494 -41.84 14.27 21.70
CA VAL A 494 -42.52 15.03 22.75
C VAL A 494 -43.80 15.68 22.24
N LEU A 495 -44.81 15.77 23.13
CA LEU A 495 -46.03 16.51 22.82
C LEU A 495 -45.76 18.03 22.85
N TYR A 496 -45.76 18.67 21.68
CA TYR A 496 -45.54 20.11 21.52
C TYR A 496 -46.70 20.74 20.75
N LYS A 497 -47.30 21.78 21.32
CA LYS A 497 -48.48 22.48 20.75
C LYS A 497 -49.65 21.56 20.32
N ARG A 498 -49.83 20.43 21.02
CA ARG A 498 -50.85 19.38 20.77
C ARG A 498 -50.54 18.44 19.61
N THR A 499 -49.34 18.50 19.05
CA THR A 499 -48.82 17.54 18.06
C THR A 499 -47.68 16.76 18.71
N MET A 500 -47.58 15.46 18.45
CA MET A 500 -46.39 14.71 18.84
C MET A 500 -45.31 15.08 17.84
N ILE A 501 -44.20 15.63 18.32
CA ILE A 501 -43.06 15.99 17.48
C ILE A 501 -41.95 14.99 17.77
N ASN A 502 -41.54 14.28 16.73
CA ASN A 502 -40.55 13.22 16.82
C ASN A 502 -39.27 13.57 16.04
N TRP A 503 -38.42 12.57 15.91
CA TRP A 503 -37.26 12.55 15.04
C TRP A 503 -37.65 12.36 13.59
N GLY A 504 -36.93 13.03 12.69
CA GLY A 504 -36.86 12.64 11.29
C GLY A 504 -36.15 11.30 11.10
N ASP A 505 -35.78 11.01 9.86
CA ASP A 505 -34.94 9.85 9.54
C ASP A 505 -33.46 10.28 9.45
N ILE A 506 -32.54 9.37 9.79
CA ILE A 506 -31.11 9.62 9.49
C ILE A 506 -30.87 9.28 8.03
N ILE A 507 -30.27 10.18 7.27
CA ILE A 507 -29.92 9.97 5.87
C ILE A 507 -28.42 9.90 5.73
N PHE A 508 -27.91 8.86 5.08
CA PHE A 508 -26.54 8.72 4.62
C PHE A 508 -26.50 8.94 3.10
N ASP A 509 -25.63 9.83 2.65
CA ASP A 509 -25.41 10.18 1.24
C ASP A 509 -23.92 9.98 0.93
N PHE A 510 -23.60 8.87 0.26
CA PHE A 510 -22.24 8.45 -0.06
C PHE A 510 -21.72 9.02 -1.39
N ASP A 511 -22.61 9.45 -2.29
CA ASP A 511 -22.20 9.97 -3.60
C ASP A 511 -22.03 11.49 -3.59
N GLY A 512 -22.42 12.18 -2.50
CA GLY A 512 -22.36 13.63 -2.32
C GLY A 512 -23.24 14.45 -3.29
N ASN A 513 -23.79 13.82 -4.32
CA ASN A 513 -24.66 14.38 -5.36
C ASN A 513 -26.13 13.98 -5.14
N GLY A 514 -26.41 13.16 -4.13
CA GLY A 514 -27.74 12.69 -3.76
C GLY A 514 -28.37 11.64 -4.67
N THR A 515 -27.62 10.94 -5.54
CA THR A 515 -28.16 9.86 -6.39
C THR A 515 -28.41 8.57 -5.63
N LYS A 516 -27.58 8.24 -4.65
CA LYS A 516 -27.76 7.05 -3.81
C LYS A 516 -27.76 7.43 -2.34
N LYS A 517 -28.91 7.20 -1.69
CA LYS A 517 -29.13 7.55 -0.29
C LYS A 517 -29.64 6.34 0.46
N TYR A 518 -29.10 6.16 1.66
CA TYR A 518 -29.66 5.24 2.63
C TYR A 518 -30.32 6.03 3.75
N GLY A 519 -31.51 5.61 4.15
CA GLY A 519 -32.29 6.22 5.20
C GLY A 519 -32.54 5.22 6.31
N VAL A 520 -32.32 5.63 7.55
CA VAL A 520 -32.66 4.82 8.71
C VAL A 520 -33.88 5.41 9.39
N ARG A 521 -35.00 4.69 9.27
CA ARG A 521 -36.19 4.93 10.08
C ARG A 521 -36.02 4.17 11.37
N PHE A 522 -35.70 4.85 12.46
CA PHE A 522 -35.49 4.19 13.76
C PHE A 522 -36.69 4.31 14.72
N ASP A 523 -37.65 5.17 14.38
CA ASP A 523 -38.90 5.33 15.13
C ASP A 523 -40.11 5.08 14.23
N ALA A 524 -40.96 4.14 14.63
CA ALA A 524 -42.18 3.81 13.90
C ALA A 524 -43.21 4.94 13.94
N THR A 525 -43.09 5.88 14.88
CA THR A 525 -44.06 6.97 15.09
C THR A 525 -43.64 8.28 14.40
N ASN A 526 -42.57 8.28 13.62
CA ASN A 526 -42.24 9.42 12.78
C ASN A 526 -43.13 9.52 11.53
N ASP A 527 -43.25 10.72 10.98
CA ASP A 527 -44.07 11.08 9.81
C ASP A 527 -43.43 10.64 8.49
N SER A 528 -42.46 9.72 8.52
CA SER A 528 -41.80 9.16 7.33
C SER A 528 -42.68 8.09 6.67
N LEU A 529 -42.49 7.92 5.35
CA LEU A 529 -43.15 6.86 4.57
C LEU A 529 -44.67 6.79 4.83
N ASP A 530 -45.25 5.59 4.80
CA ASP A 530 -46.60 5.31 5.28
C ASP A 530 -46.59 4.77 6.72
N ASP A 531 -47.76 4.79 7.37
CA ASP A 531 -47.96 4.34 8.76
C ASP A 531 -47.68 2.84 8.97
N SER A 532 -47.49 2.06 7.91
CA SER A 532 -47.23 0.62 7.97
C SER A 532 -45.75 0.26 7.83
N ALA A 533 -44.90 1.21 7.41
CA ALA A 533 -43.48 0.99 7.28
C ALA A 533 -42.82 0.79 8.66
N ALA A 534 -42.02 -0.27 8.76
CA ALA A 534 -41.34 -0.67 9.97
C ALA A 534 -40.02 0.10 10.17
N PRO A 535 -39.47 0.17 11.38
CA PRO A 535 -38.10 0.61 11.56
C PRO A 535 -37.10 -0.24 10.76
N GLY A 536 -36.03 0.36 10.27
CA GLY A 536 -34.99 -0.31 9.49
C GLY A 536 -34.23 0.62 8.54
N LEU A 537 -33.39 -0.01 7.73
CA LEU A 537 -32.62 0.61 6.66
C LEU A 537 -33.44 0.62 5.35
N TYR A 538 -33.40 1.74 4.64
CA TYR A 538 -34.12 1.98 3.41
C TYR A 538 -33.18 2.53 2.33
N GLU A 539 -33.29 2.02 1.11
CA GLU A 539 -32.80 2.70 -0.08
C GLU A 539 -33.76 3.85 -0.41
N VAL A 540 -33.31 5.08 -0.23
CA VAL A 540 -34.14 6.29 -0.31
C VAL A 540 -34.16 6.82 -1.74
N THR A 541 -35.37 7.02 -2.26
CA THR A 541 -35.59 7.59 -3.61
C THR A 541 -36.06 9.04 -3.55
N GLU A 542 -36.79 9.43 -2.50
CA GLU A 542 -37.25 10.80 -2.32
C GLU A 542 -37.35 11.15 -0.83
N LEU A 543 -36.92 12.37 -0.49
CA LEU A 543 -37.10 12.97 0.83
C LEU A 543 -38.29 13.95 0.81
N LYS A 544 -38.89 14.17 1.97
CA LYS A 544 -39.92 15.20 2.21
C LYS A 544 -39.57 16.02 3.44
N SER A 545 -40.17 17.21 3.49
CA SER A 545 -40.20 18.03 4.69
C SER A 545 -41.55 17.90 5.37
N VAL A 546 -41.54 17.60 6.67
CA VAL A 546 -42.74 17.63 7.53
C VAL A 546 -42.71 18.79 8.54
N SER A 547 -41.67 19.62 8.50
CA SER A 547 -41.41 20.70 9.47
C SER A 547 -42.58 21.66 9.69
N LYS A 548 -43.21 22.08 8.58
CA LYS A 548 -44.37 22.97 8.64
C LYS A 548 -45.59 22.33 9.32
N ALA A 549 -45.85 21.05 9.05
CA ALA A 549 -46.93 20.31 9.71
C ALA A 549 -46.64 20.15 11.22
N ASN A 550 -45.35 20.05 11.55
CA ASN A 550 -44.80 19.92 12.88
C ASN A 550 -44.47 21.26 13.56
N SER A 551 -45.09 22.35 13.11
CA SER A 551 -45.03 23.68 13.74
C SER A 551 -43.63 24.28 13.88
N GLY A 552 -42.71 23.91 12.98
CA GLY A 552 -41.35 24.42 12.99
C GLY A 552 -40.96 25.21 11.75
N HIS A 553 -39.66 25.26 11.46
CA HIS A 553 -39.09 26.13 10.43
C HIS A 553 -39.29 25.54 9.05
N THR A 554 -39.69 26.38 8.09
CA THR A 554 -39.98 25.89 6.73
C THR A 554 -38.71 25.59 5.95
N ASN A 555 -37.63 26.33 6.19
CA ASN A 555 -36.34 26.19 5.51
C ASN A 555 -35.18 26.65 6.40
N PHE A 556 -33.95 26.39 5.98
CA PHE A 556 -32.72 26.74 6.71
C PHE A 556 -32.60 28.24 7.00
N SER A 557 -32.94 29.11 6.04
CA SER A 557 -32.91 30.56 6.24
C SER A 557 -33.84 31.02 7.38
N THR A 558 -35.06 30.45 7.48
CA THR A 558 -35.98 30.80 8.58
C THR A 558 -35.50 30.33 9.94
N TYR A 559 -34.78 29.20 9.99
CA TYR A 559 -34.15 28.71 11.20
C TYR A 559 -32.97 29.59 11.61
N ASP A 560 -32.02 29.80 10.69
CA ASP A 560 -30.83 30.64 10.87
C ASP A 560 -31.20 32.05 11.37
N ASP A 561 -32.11 32.74 10.66
CA ASP A 561 -32.59 34.05 11.04
C ASP A 561 -33.19 34.05 12.45
N TYR A 562 -33.96 33.02 12.79
CA TYR A 562 -34.63 32.94 14.09
C TYR A 562 -33.65 32.77 15.25
N VAL A 563 -32.67 31.89 15.07
CA VAL A 563 -31.61 31.56 16.03
C VAL A 563 -30.70 32.77 16.23
N THR A 564 -30.17 33.32 15.12
CA THR A 564 -29.27 34.47 15.12
C THR A 564 -29.91 35.70 15.75
N GLN A 565 -31.17 36.04 15.41
CA GLN A 565 -31.88 37.19 15.99
C GLN A 565 -32.12 37.07 17.51
N ARG A 566 -31.96 35.89 18.08
CA ARG A 566 -32.12 35.61 19.52
C ARG A 566 -30.79 35.31 20.22
N GLY A 567 -29.67 35.52 19.54
CA GLY A 567 -28.33 35.35 20.08
C GLY A 567 -27.90 33.89 20.23
N GLY A 568 -28.49 32.99 19.44
CA GLY A 568 -27.97 31.63 19.25
C GLY A 568 -26.90 31.57 18.17
N GLU A 569 -26.36 30.38 17.98
CA GLU A 569 -25.31 30.08 17.00
C GLU A 569 -25.77 28.92 16.12
N PRO A 570 -26.49 29.19 15.02
CA PRO A 570 -27.11 28.14 14.23
C PRO A 570 -26.04 27.31 13.53
N SER A 571 -26.14 25.99 13.71
CA SER A 571 -25.20 25.00 13.20
C SER A 571 -25.97 23.78 12.69
N LEU A 572 -25.25 22.93 11.96
CA LEU A 572 -25.65 21.55 11.66
C LEU A 572 -24.41 20.66 11.85
N GLY A 573 -23.64 20.88 12.90
CA GLY A 573 -22.38 20.19 13.12
C GLY A 573 -21.26 20.54 12.14
N ASP A 574 -20.78 19.57 11.36
CA ASP A 574 -19.60 19.73 10.49
C ASP A 574 -19.87 20.65 9.29
N MET A 575 -21.13 21.02 9.05
CA MET A 575 -21.51 21.96 8.00
C MET A 575 -21.43 23.42 8.49
N SER A 576 -20.42 24.15 8.01
CA SER A 576 -20.19 25.55 8.39
C SER A 576 -21.19 26.56 7.79
N ASN A 577 -22.01 26.16 6.81
CA ASN A 577 -22.99 27.03 6.17
C ASN A 577 -24.29 26.27 5.87
N LEU A 578 -25.38 26.71 6.50
CA LEU A 578 -26.69 26.05 6.52
C LEU A 578 -27.40 26.03 5.15
N ASP A 579 -27.01 26.94 4.26
CA ASP A 579 -27.58 27.12 2.91
C ASP A 579 -26.47 26.96 1.85
N ASN A 580 -25.67 25.91 1.98
CA ASN A 580 -24.68 25.56 0.96
C ASN A 580 -25.34 24.82 -0.22
N ASP A 581 -24.56 24.57 -1.28
CA ASP A 581 -25.03 23.89 -2.49
C ASP A 581 -25.55 22.46 -2.24
N TYR A 582 -25.27 21.84 -1.08
CA TYR A 582 -25.58 20.43 -0.81
C TYR A 582 -27.08 20.15 -0.69
N PHE A 583 -27.79 20.86 0.19
CA PHE A 583 -29.25 20.75 0.26
C PHE A 583 -29.95 21.48 -0.89
N GLY A 584 -29.19 22.26 -1.66
CA GLY A 584 -29.68 23.25 -2.60
C GLY A 584 -30.42 24.38 -1.88
N ASN A 585 -30.62 25.50 -2.59
CA ASN A 585 -31.48 26.59 -2.11
C ASN A 585 -32.95 26.15 -2.16
N THR A 586 -33.29 25.25 -1.25
CA THR A 586 -34.59 24.59 -1.17
C THR A 586 -35.46 25.33 -0.17
N ASP A 587 -36.71 25.55 -0.55
CA ASP A 587 -37.72 26.13 0.35
C ASP A 587 -38.10 25.20 1.52
N LYS A 588 -37.38 24.07 1.72
CA LYS A 588 -37.81 22.94 2.57
C LYS A 588 -36.63 22.15 3.17
N MET A 589 -36.64 21.97 4.49
CA MET A 589 -35.72 21.05 5.18
C MET A 589 -36.11 19.57 4.96
N PRO A 590 -35.22 18.70 4.44
CA PRO A 590 -35.55 17.32 4.14
C PRO A 590 -35.52 16.43 5.40
N THR A 591 -36.54 16.55 6.24
CA THR A 591 -36.59 15.90 7.56
C THR A 591 -36.88 14.40 7.51
N SER A 592 -37.55 13.89 6.46
CA SER A 592 -38.08 12.52 6.48
C SER A 592 -38.05 11.85 5.10
N ILE A 593 -38.01 10.53 5.08
CA ILE A 593 -38.14 9.71 3.88
C ILE A 593 -39.58 9.83 3.36
N LYS A 594 -39.72 10.18 2.08
CA LYS A 594 -41.02 10.18 1.39
C LYS A 594 -41.26 8.84 0.72
N THR A 595 -40.27 8.33 -0.01
CA THR A 595 -40.30 7.05 -0.70
C THR A 595 -38.95 6.34 -0.57
N GLY A 596 -39.00 5.03 -0.37
CA GLY A 596 -37.82 4.18 -0.29
C GLY A 596 -38.21 2.71 -0.21
N ILE A 597 -37.24 1.83 -0.43
CA ILE A 597 -37.42 0.37 -0.36
C ILE A 597 -36.65 -0.12 0.87
N LYS A 598 -37.32 -0.85 1.77
CA LYS A 598 -36.66 -1.41 2.95
C LYS A 598 -35.64 -2.45 2.49
N VAL A 599 -34.41 -2.34 2.97
CA VAL A 599 -33.34 -3.31 2.71
C VAL A 599 -33.67 -4.63 3.41
N ALA A 600 -33.59 -5.73 2.65
CA ALA A 600 -33.85 -7.06 3.19
C ALA A 600 -32.69 -7.51 4.08
N GLY A 601 -33.00 -8.08 5.25
CA GLY A 601 -31.96 -8.56 6.17
C GLY A 601 -31.06 -7.43 6.70
N ASP A 602 -31.60 -6.21 6.83
CA ASP A 602 -30.87 -5.02 7.28
C ASP A 602 -30.28 -5.08 8.69
N GLY A 603 -30.53 -6.14 9.46
CA GLY A 603 -29.96 -6.32 10.80
C GLY A 603 -30.31 -5.22 11.80
N PHE A 604 -31.37 -4.44 11.54
CA PHE A 604 -31.69 -3.27 12.35
C PHE A 604 -31.99 -3.63 13.81
N GLU A 605 -31.30 -2.97 14.75
CA GLU A 605 -31.51 -3.12 16.19
C GLU A 605 -31.33 -1.77 16.90
N MET A 606 -32.29 -1.39 17.73
CA MET A 606 -32.17 -0.23 18.63
C MET A 606 -31.21 -0.53 19.77
N LEU A 607 -30.39 0.45 20.13
CA LEU A 607 -29.41 0.36 21.21
C LEU A 607 -29.67 1.42 22.27
N ASP A 608 -29.63 1.02 23.53
CA ASP A 608 -29.67 1.93 24.67
C ASP A 608 -28.28 2.49 25.03
N ALA A 609 -28.24 3.46 25.94
CA ALA A 609 -27.00 4.08 26.41
C ALA A 609 -26.00 3.07 27.00
N THR A 610 -26.47 1.99 27.64
CA THR A 610 -25.60 0.98 28.25
C THR A 610 -24.92 0.13 27.18
N GLN A 611 -25.67 -0.28 26.16
CA GLN A 611 -25.14 -1.04 25.03
C GLN A 611 -24.12 -0.22 24.22
N LEU A 612 -24.37 1.08 24.05
CA LEU A 612 -23.43 1.99 23.38
C LEU A 612 -22.16 2.25 24.20
N ALA A 613 -22.29 2.48 25.51
CA ALA A 613 -21.13 2.64 26.39
C ALA A 613 -20.26 1.37 26.44
N ALA A 614 -20.86 0.18 26.38
CA ALA A 614 -20.12 -1.08 26.27
C ALA A 614 -19.31 -1.20 24.96
N LYS A 615 -19.71 -0.46 23.91
CA LYS A 615 -18.95 -0.29 22.66
C LYS A 615 -17.95 0.87 22.71
N GLY A 616 -17.70 1.46 23.88
CA GLY A 616 -16.71 2.52 24.07
C GLY A 616 -17.17 3.93 23.65
N LEU A 617 -18.48 4.18 23.51
CA LEU A 617 -18.99 5.51 23.21
C LEU A 617 -18.73 6.49 24.38
N ASP A 618 -18.08 7.63 24.12
CA ASP A 618 -17.91 8.74 25.07
C ASP A 618 -18.21 10.12 24.47
N PHE A 619 -19.48 10.56 24.47
CA PHE A 619 -19.82 11.92 24.03
C PHE A 619 -19.25 13.03 24.94
N ALA A 620 -19.04 12.76 26.24
CA ALA A 620 -18.67 13.82 27.17
C ALA A 620 -17.19 14.21 26.99
N GLY A 621 -16.34 13.19 26.86
CA GLY A 621 -14.93 13.37 26.52
C GLY A 621 -14.75 13.96 25.13
N GLU A 622 -15.35 13.32 24.12
CA GLU A 622 -15.03 13.60 22.72
C GLU A 622 -15.64 14.92 22.20
N LEU A 623 -16.81 15.34 22.71
CA LEU A 623 -17.40 16.64 22.34
C LEU A 623 -16.94 17.80 23.24
N GLU A 624 -16.17 17.49 24.29
CA GLU A 624 -15.81 18.42 25.37
C GLU A 624 -17.02 19.10 26.01
N ILE A 625 -18.14 18.36 26.14
CA ILE A 625 -19.36 18.82 26.79
C ILE A 625 -19.53 18.01 28.08
N PRO A 626 -19.55 18.65 29.27
CA PRO A 626 -19.79 17.96 30.52
C PRO A 626 -21.02 17.05 30.48
N ALA A 627 -20.90 15.85 31.04
CA ALA A 627 -22.02 14.94 31.20
C ALA A 627 -23.16 15.61 31.98
N SER A 628 -24.40 15.32 31.57
CA SER A 628 -25.58 15.87 32.22
C SER A 628 -25.64 15.48 33.70
N ALA A 629 -25.76 16.47 34.57
CA ALA A 629 -26.08 16.25 35.99
C ALA A 629 -27.60 16.20 36.24
N TYR A 630 -28.41 16.35 35.18
CA TYR A 630 -29.87 16.37 35.25
C TYR A 630 -30.44 14.94 35.40
N ASP A 631 -31.27 14.75 36.44
CA ASP A 631 -32.03 13.51 36.66
C ASP A 631 -33.46 13.66 36.11
N PRO A 632 -33.81 12.98 34.99
CA PRO A 632 -35.15 13.08 34.40
C PRO A 632 -36.25 12.51 35.30
N ASN A 633 -35.92 11.67 36.29
CA ASN A 633 -36.90 11.09 37.20
C ASN A 633 -37.30 12.02 38.35
N ASN A 634 -36.62 13.16 38.51
CA ASN A 634 -36.92 14.13 39.56
C ASN A 634 -37.04 15.55 39.01
N PRO A 635 -38.13 15.89 38.28
CA PRO A 635 -38.29 17.19 37.63
C PRO A 635 -38.49 18.39 38.59
N TYR A 636 -38.61 18.16 39.90
CA TYR A 636 -38.94 19.19 40.91
C TYR A 636 -37.76 19.64 41.78
N SER A 637 -36.53 19.19 41.52
CA SER A 637 -35.36 19.64 42.25
C SER A 637 -35.03 21.10 41.88
N ASN A 638 -34.89 21.98 42.89
CA ASN A 638 -34.46 23.37 42.67
C ASN A 638 -33.00 23.49 42.18
N ARG A 639 -32.27 22.38 42.03
CA ARG A 639 -30.97 22.28 41.35
C ARG A 639 -31.11 21.99 39.83
N ASN A 640 -32.33 21.84 39.30
CA ASN A 640 -32.60 21.42 37.91
C ASN A 640 -32.68 22.56 36.88
N LYS A 641 -31.98 23.68 37.09
CA LYS A 641 -31.64 24.50 35.92
C LYS A 641 -30.44 23.81 35.29
N LYS A 642 -30.70 22.91 34.34
CA LYS A 642 -29.64 22.31 33.53
C LYS A 642 -28.78 23.45 32.98
N PRO A 643 -27.48 23.51 33.32
CA PRO A 643 -26.56 24.47 32.72
C PRO A 643 -26.65 24.38 31.21
N VAL A 644 -26.44 25.50 30.52
CA VAL A 644 -26.50 25.53 29.05
C VAL A 644 -25.41 24.62 28.45
N ASN A 645 -24.37 24.29 29.21
CA ASN A 645 -23.16 23.60 28.75
C ASN A 645 -23.07 22.15 29.27
N GLU A 646 -24.18 21.41 29.25
CA GLU A 646 -24.21 19.98 29.60
C GLU A 646 -24.88 19.17 28.50
N LEU A 647 -24.42 17.94 28.27
CA LEU A 647 -24.99 16.99 27.29
C LEU A 647 -26.49 16.75 27.53
N GLY A 648 -27.17 16.28 26.50
CA GLY A 648 -28.54 15.78 26.51
C GLY A 648 -28.80 14.69 27.53
N GLU A 649 -30.04 14.63 28.01
CA GLU A 649 -30.55 13.61 28.92
C GLU A 649 -30.65 12.23 28.29
N TYR A 650 -30.75 12.17 26.96
CA TYR A 650 -30.96 10.94 26.22
C TYR A 650 -29.73 10.65 25.36
N THR A 651 -29.17 9.46 25.59
CA THR A 651 -28.22 8.83 24.67
C THR A 651 -28.85 7.53 24.20
N PHE A 652 -28.98 7.38 22.89
CA PHE A 652 -29.54 6.19 22.26
C PHE A 652 -28.93 6.04 20.88
N GLY A 653 -29.17 4.91 20.24
CA GLY A 653 -28.63 4.64 18.92
C GLY A 653 -29.29 3.43 18.30
N PHE A 654 -28.68 2.96 17.23
CA PHE A 654 -29.09 1.76 16.53
C PHE A 654 -27.92 1.22 15.73
N LYS A 655 -28.03 -0.03 15.31
CA LYS A 655 -27.12 -0.62 14.33
C LYS A 655 -27.90 -1.24 13.17
N PHE A 656 -27.23 -1.41 12.05
CA PHE A 656 -27.74 -2.09 10.86
C PHE A 656 -26.57 -2.70 10.07
N ASN A 657 -26.89 -3.63 9.19
CA ASN A 657 -25.94 -4.24 8.26
C ASN A 657 -25.57 -3.23 7.19
N ARG A 658 -24.28 -2.92 7.11
CA ARG A 658 -23.67 -2.11 6.06
C ARG A 658 -23.98 -2.73 4.69
N GLN A 659 -24.25 -1.89 3.70
CA GLN A 659 -24.34 -2.33 2.31
C GLN A 659 -22.98 -2.18 1.64
N ASP A 660 -22.68 -2.99 0.63
CA ASP A 660 -21.34 -3.06 0.01
C ASP A 660 -20.83 -1.71 -0.51
N ASP A 661 -21.76 -0.85 -0.93
CA ASP A 661 -21.51 0.47 -1.47
C ASP A 661 -21.46 1.60 -0.41
N MET A 662 -21.70 1.30 0.87
CA MET A 662 -21.55 2.28 1.97
C MET A 662 -20.08 2.45 2.34
N THR A 663 -19.34 3.09 1.43
CA THR A 663 -17.89 3.22 1.44
C THR A 663 -17.50 4.67 1.14
N GLY A 664 -16.34 5.10 1.63
CA GLY A 664 -15.77 6.41 1.28
C GLY A 664 -16.49 7.59 1.93
N ALA A 665 -16.34 8.74 1.29
CA ALA A 665 -16.89 10.00 1.77
C ALA A 665 -18.42 9.90 1.87
N PHE A 666 -18.98 10.41 2.97
CA PHE A 666 -20.41 10.45 3.17
C PHE A 666 -20.82 11.69 3.95
N LYS A 667 -22.04 12.13 3.70
CA LYS A 667 -22.76 13.04 4.59
C LYS A 667 -23.87 12.27 5.29
N ALA A 668 -23.87 12.30 6.61
CA ALA A 668 -24.97 11.77 7.41
C ALA A 668 -25.69 12.90 8.11
N PHE A 669 -27.01 13.02 7.92
CA PHE A 669 -27.79 14.08 8.58
C PHE A 669 -29.07 13.57 9.19
N ILE A 670 -29.51 14.26 10.23
CA ILE A 670 -30.81 14.06 10.88
C ILE A 670 -31.36 15.42 11.30
N PHE A 671 -32.67 15.58 11.16
CA PHE A 671 -33.41 16.71 11.69
C PHE A 671 -34.49 16.21 12.64
N THR A 672 -34.87 17.04 13.60
CA THR A 672 -36.18 16.86 14.25
C THR A 672 -37.28 17.05 13.22
N GLU A 673 -38.45 16.42 13.36
CA GLU A 673 -39.53 16.52 12.36
C GLU A 673 -39.98 17.96 12.14
N CYS A 674 -39.92 18.77 13.19
CA CYS A 674 -40.23 20.19 13.12
C CYS A 674 -39.12 21.02 12.45
N GLY A 675 -37.92 20.49 12.22
CA GLY A 675 -36.79 21.27 11.71
C GLY A 675 -36.38 22.37 12.69
N ASN A 676 -36.67 22.18 13.98
CA ASN A 676 -36.28 23.13 15.03
C ASN A 676 -34.86 22.92 15.51
N ASP A 677 -34.25 21.82 15.07
CA ASP A 677 -32.85 21.47 15.24
C ASP A 677 -32.45 20.36 14.27
N GLY A 678 -31.15 20.22 14.02
CA GLY A 678 -30.58 19.17 13.17
C GLY A 678 -29.07 19.12 13.27
N ILE A 679 -28.49 18.01 12.83
CA ILE A 679 -27.04 17.83 12.78
C ILE A 679 -26.66 17.11 11.50
N LEU A 680 -25.49 17.45 10.96
CA LEU A 680 -24.86 16.79 9.83
C LEU A 680 -23.41 16.46 10.18
N MET A 681 -23.06 15.19 9.96
CA MET A 681 -21.69 14.67 9.93
C MET A 681 -21.19 14.67 8.49
N ASP A 682 -19.99 15.20 8.27
CA ASP A 682 -19.28 15.15 7.00
C ASP A 682 -17.98 14.39 7.20
N ASN A 683 -17.93 13.14 6.75
CA ASN A 683 -16.82 12.25 7.08
C ASN A 683 -16.57 11.23 5.97
N SER A 684 -15.68 10.28 6.22
CA SER A 684 -15.44 9.15 5.35
C SER A 684 -15.57 7.87 6.16
N LEU A 685 -16.28 6.88 5.63
CA LEU A 685 -16.04 5.51 6.02
C LEU A 685 -14.80 5.01 5.29
N PRO A 686 -14.12 3.96 5.79
CA PRO A 686 -13.14 3.24 4.99
C PRO A 686 -13.77 2.91 3.62
N SER A 687 -13.21 3.47 2.55
CA SER A 687 -13.59 3.08 1.20
C SER A 687 -12.79 1.88 0.77
N CYS A 688 -13.49 0.88 0.27
CA CYS A 688 -12.95 0.03 -0.79
C CYS A 688 -13.15 0.86 -2.06
N LEU A 689 -12.07 1.29 -2.71
CA LEU A 689 -12.17 1.82 -4.06
C LEU A 689 -11.93 0.69 -5.05
#